data_AF-A0A3D5ZSR4-F1
#
_entry.id   AF-A0A3D5ZSR4-F1
#
_cell.length_a   1.000
_cell.length_b   1.000
_cell.length_c   1.000
_cell.angle_alpha   90.00
_cell.angle_beta   90.00
_cell.angle_gamma   90.00
#
_symmetry.space_group_name_H-M   'P 1'
#
loop_
_entity.id
_entity.type
_entity.pdbx_description
1 polymer ?
#
loop_
_entity_poly.entity_id
_entity_poly.type
_entity_poly.pdbx_seq_one_letter_code
_entity_poly.pdbx_strand_id
1 'polypeptide(L)'
;MRKSFVTALIFALILSCCAFAGCTTTENKSFRISFVNYDETVLYETDVKSGEAVSYNGETPVKPSDDEFDYSFAGWAGEDGIVLAELPVVGKDATYKATFNGTKRSYTASFVVDGETVKTVSLKYGTVITYDEAAPVKAGTAQYSYSFKGWKIGETVYEAELPAVTANVTLTAVFDETVNSYTVTFINGENRTPVTANYDSAPSYTGSEPTKAATEDYRYTFIGWSETENGETVDLSAETVTGDITYYAIFSETRIRFTVRWITDGKETSSYAALDSVPVYDGETPVKAASDEFEYTFKGWSKTQDGETVDLSKESVTAEVTYYAVFAKTTRSYEIKFVVNGVETAKSFLYNAVPSYGETEPSKDSTETADYVFAGWATEEGGNALTTLPAVTGAATYYAVFTEVRTNYIIKWSVNGKETSAIYQKDTVPAYDGETPVKADDELYTYTFAGWATEENGEVLSSVPAATADVTYYAVFEAKKIQFALTVSYVYENGGTAAENKTVLIDKKAVYGKELTESPEIEGYLPDNFWFSGIMTENKTETVTYKTADVWDGTTVAKGYESGDGTEENPYIIKTAAQLKYMQTQYSGAKSQTYAKGLFFKLAANLDMTAASWTPIANRGVNTNSGWSYFGGNLDGNGYAVKLTAGSSSFNGAALFEGISGTVKNLVVAGTVQGSTRAASVAYTANTGFVIENVKNFASITTSNAKEAYTGGILGMTKAAGTIKNCVNYASVTAGATYCGGIVGYTSNTLEIIGCVNYGTITTAANGAGGIVGGEAKNGGATYTNCYNYGTVIGVSKVGGIIGSSYTATVTTCYNYGLITTADSSSLTKSNTGFGGIIGWTTTNSSINSCVNYGEVNSYTNVGGITGYLGAGSTVSDDCSNHGKITATDTKCSGEIIGYDANNA
;
A
#
# COMPACT_ATOMS: atom_id res chain seq x y z
N MET A 1 32.69 82.76 -46.24
CA MET A 1 33.49 84.01 -46.11
C MET A 1 34.96 83.61 -46.01
N ARG A 2 35.87 84.17 -46.86
CA ARG A 2 37.33 83.89 -46.93
C ARG A 2 37.73 82.43 -47.25
N LYS A 3 38.22 82.17 -48.48
CA LYS A 3 39.62 82.22 -48.96
C LYS A 3 40.38 80.92 -48.63
N SER A 4 40.59 80.00 -49.58
CA SER A 4 41.48 80.06 -50.76
C SER A 4 42.94 79.72 -50.44
N PHE A 5 43.54 78.86 -51.28
CA PHE A 5 44.85 78.93 -51.98
C PHE A 5 45.39 77.47 -52.21
N VAL A 6 45.50 76.92 -53.44
CA VAL A 6 46.49 77.21 -54.54
C VAL A 6 47.78 76.38 -54.30
N THR A 7 48.39 75.60 -55.23
CA THR A 7 48.31 75.51 -56.71
C THR A 7 49.03 74.26 -57.30
N ALA A 8 48.71 73.94 -58.58
CA ALA A 8 49.65 73.52 -59.66
C ALA A 8 50.37 72.13 -59.59
N LEU A 9 50.96 71.56 -60.67
CA LEU A 9 51.25 72.06 -62.03
C LEU A 9 51.25 70.94 -63.13
N ILE A 10 50.56 71.20 -64.25
CA ILE A 10 50.83 70.93 -65.69
C ILE A 10 51.94 69.94 -66.14
N PHE A 11 51.63 69.02 -67.10
CA PHE A 11 52.22 68.79 -68.47
C PHE A 11 51.79 67.39 -69.00
N ALA A 12 50.97 67.25 -70.07
CA ALA A 12 51.30 67.25 -71.52
C ALA A 12 51.68 65.84 -72.06
N LEU A 13 51.48 65.40 -73.32
CA LEU A 13 50.69 65.73 -74.53
C LEU A 13 51.16 64.69 -75.62
N ILE A 14 50.48 64.58 -76.78
CA ILE A 14 50.97 64.04 -78.11
C ILE A 14 50.54 62.61 -78.57
N LEU A 15 50.21 62.55 -79.88
CA LEU A 15 49.99 61.43 -80.84
C LEU A 15 48.66 60.63 -80.71
N SER A 16 47.70 60.62 -81.65
CA SER A 16 47.65 60.61 -83.13
C SER A 16 47.96 59.26 -83.81
N CYS A 17 46.94 58.55 -84.32
CA CYS A 17 46.67 58.42 -85.78
C CYS A 17 45.37 57.64 -86.07
N CYS A 18 44.93 57.64 -87.33
CA CYS A 18 43.65 57.09 -87.82
C CYS A 18 43.66 55.58 -88.09
N ALA A 19 42.51 54.91 -87.96
CA ALA A 19 42.14 53.72 -88.74
C ALA A 19 40.61 53.56 -88.87
N PHE A 20 40.17 52.83 -89.90
CA PHE A 20 38.78 52.73 -90.37
C PHE A 20 38.04 51.50 -89.81
N ALA A 21 36.72 51.52 -89.92
CA ALA A 21 35.77 50.39 -89.86
C ALA A 21 35.55 49.67 -88.50
N GLY A 22 34.27 49.46 -88.17
CA GLY A 22 33.86 48.69 -87.00
C GLY A 22 32.53 49.15 -86.41
N CYS A 23 31.42 48.88 -87.09
CA CYS A 23 30.14 48.81 -86.39
C CYS A 23 30.14 47.52 -85.56
N THR A 24 30.51 47.62 -84.29
CA THR A 24 30.28 46.56 -83.32
C THR A 24 29.06 46.93 -82.50
N THR A 25 27.94 46.28 -82.82
CA THR A 25 26.91 46.01 -81.81
C THR A 25 27.60 45.36 -80.61
N THR A 26 27.66 46.05 -79.47
CA THR A 26 27.84 45.38 -78.19
C THR A 26 26.65 44.43 -78.03
N GLU A 27 26.89 43.13 -78.17
CA GLU A 27 25.88 42.15 -77.78
C GLU A 27 25.47 42.45 -76.33
N ASN A 28 24.17 42.59 -76.08
CA ASN A 28 23.62 42.51 -74.72
C ASN A 28 23.76 41.06 -74.25
N LYS A 29 25.00 40.62 -73.98
CA LYS A 29 25.28 39.36 -73.33
C LYS A 29 24.83 39.47 -71.88
N SER A 30 23.68 38.87 -71.62
CA SER A 30 23.26 38.48 -70.29
C SER A 30 23.86 37.13 -69.95
N PHE A 31 24.24 36.96 -68.69
CA PHE A 31 24.79 35.73 -68.16
C PHE A 31 23.88 35.20 -67.04
N ARG A 32 23.78 33.88 -66.95
CA ARG A 32 22.97 33.20 -65.94
C ARG A 32 23.71 33.22 -64.62
N ILE A 33 23.09 33.81 -63.60
CA ILE A 33 23.58 33.81 -62.24
C ILE A 33 22.64 32.96 -61.39
N SER A 34 23.18 31.91 -60.78
CA SER A 34 22.43 30.98 -59.94
C SER A 34 22.95 31.02 -58.50
N PHE A 35 22.05 31.05 -57.54
CA PHE A 35 22.37 31.00 -56.11
C PHE A 35 21.81 29.71 -55.53
N VAL A 36 22.68 28.94 -54.88
CA VAL A 36 22.36 27.61 -54.36
C VAL A 36 22.64 27.50 -52.87
N ASN A 37 21.83 26.73 -52.15
CA ASN A 37 22.01 26.49 -50.72
C ASN A 37 23.18 25.52 -50.43
N TYR A 38 23.41 25.20 -49.16
CA TYR A 38 24.46 24.26 -48.75
C TYR A 38 24.34 22.87 -49.42
N ASP A 39 23.10 22.41 -49.68
CA ASP A 39 22.73 21.15 -50.33
C ASP A 39 22.54 21.25 -51.86
N GLU A 40 22.94 22.38 -52.45
CA GLU A 40 22.85 22.67 -53.90
C GLU A 40 21.42 22.88 -54.43
N THR A 41 20.42 22.98 -53.53
CA THR A 41 19.09 23.46 -53.92
C THR A 41 19.16 24.89 -54.44
N VAL A 42 18.54 25.14 -55.59
CA VAL A 42 18.52 26.47 -56.23
C VAL A 42 17.57 27.39 -55.48
N LEU A 43 18.10 28.46 -54.89
CA LEU A 43 17.36 29.44 -54.10
C LEU A 43 16.91 30.66 -54.93
N TYR A 44 17.71 31.07 -55.91
CA TYR A 44 17.41 32.19 -56.80
C TYR A 44 18.21 32.06 -58.09
N GLU A 45 17.60 32.41 -59.23
CA GLU A 45 18.32 32.56 -60.49
C GLU A 45 17.87 33.82 -61.22
N THR A 46 18.80 34.45 -61.94
CA THR A 46 18.52 35.67 -62.71
C THR A 46 19.51 35.80 -63.87
N ASP A 47 19.10 36.52 -64.92
CA ASP A 47 19.95 36.83 -66.08
C ASP A 47 20.39 38.29 -65.99
N VAL A 48 21.71 38.51 -65.81
CA VAL A 48 22.30 39.83 -65.53
C VAL A 48 23.23 40.23 -66.68
N LYS A 49 23.23 41.50 -67.08
CA LYS A 49 24.05 41.94 -68.23
C LYS A 49 25.52 42.05 -67.85
N SER A 50 26.39 41.80 -68.82
CA SER A 50 27.82 42.04 -68.74
C SER A 50 28.14 43.44 -68.18
N GLY A 51 28.87 43.50 -67.08
CA GLY A 51 29.28 44.72 -66.37
C GLY A 51 28.31 45.24 -65.31
N GLU A 52 27.11 44.67 -65.15
CA GLU A 52 26.18 45.02 -64.06
C GLU A 52 26.57 44.28 -62.75
N ALA A 53 26.17 44.81 -61.60
CA ALA A 53 26.43 44.22 -60.30
C ALA A 53 25.46 43.06 -60.01
N VAL A 54 25.98 41.93 -59.49
CA VAL A 54 25.14 40.83 -59.01
C VAL A 54 24.44 41.25 -57.72
N SER A 55 23.14 40.94 -57.60
CA SER A 55 22.38 41.05 -56.36
C SER A 55 21.55 39.79 -56.10
N TYR A 56 21.40 39.44 -54.84
CA TYR A 56 20.55 38.34 -54.39
C TYR A 56 19.24 38.90 -53.84
N ASN A 57 18.11 38.51 -54.44
CA ASN A 57 16.77 38.94 -54.03
C ASN A 57 15.85 37.76 -53.66
N GLY A 58 16.44 36.60 -53.34
CA GLY A 58 15.71 35.43 -52.83
C GLY A 58 15.57 35.43 -51.30
N GLU A 59 15.06 34.33 -50.75
CA GLU A 59 14.94 34.14 -49.30
C GLU A 59 16.31 33.93 -48.64
N THR A 60 16.49 34.33 -47.38
CA THR A 60 17.78 34.15 -46.70
C THR A 60 18.10 32.65 -46.60
N PRO A 61 19.29 32.18 -47.06
CA PRO A 61 19.62 30.76 -47.02
C PRO A 61 19.55 30.21 -45.59
N VAL A 62 18.91 29.05 -45.43
CA VAL A 62 18.81 28.35 -44.15
C VAL A 62 19.50 26.98 -44.23
N LYS A 63 20.19 26.61 -43.16
CA LYS A 63 20.69 25.25 -42.92
C LYS A 63 20.10 24.78 -41.59
N PRO A 64 19.40 23.63 -41.54
CA PRO A 64 18.90 23.08 -40.28
C PRO A 64 20.02 22.87 -39.26
N SER A 65 19.74 23.15 -37.99
CA SER A 65 20.63 22.76 -36.89
C SER A 65 20.82 21.24 -36.84
N ASP A 66 21.99 20.79 -36.43
CA ASP A 66 22.26 19.39 -36.08
C ASP A 66 22.45 19.26 -34.55
N ASP A 67 22.89 18.09 -34.06
CA ASP A 67 23.09 17.88 -32.62
C ASP A 67 24.25 18.73 -32.06
N GLU A 68 25.22 19.13 -32.88
CA GLU A 68 26.38 19.90 -32.42
C GLU A 68 26.21 21.41 -32.62
N PHE A 69 25.63 21.85 -33.75
CA PHE A 69 25.65 23.24 -34.19
C PHE A 69 24.27 23.79 -34.58
N ASP A 70 24.00 25.03 -34.15
CA ASP A 70 23.05 25.92 -34.80
C ASP A 70 23.77 26.73 -35.90
N TYR A 71 23.18 26.81 -37.10
CA TYR A 71 23.81 27.45 -38.26
C TYR A 71 23.20 28.81 -38.59
N SER A 72 24.06 29.78 -38.87
CA SER A 72 23.69 31.13 -39.31
C SER A 72 24.33 31.45 -40.66
N PHE A 73 23.59 32.09 -41.58
CA PHE A 73 24.10 32.43 -42.90
C PHE A 73 25.29 33.40 -42.81
N ALA A 74 26.40 33.04 -43.45
CA ALA A 74 27.69 33.74 -43.37
C ALA A 74 28.07 34.51 -44.64
N GLY A 75 27.35 34.31 -45.75
CA GLY A 75 27.62 34.92 -47.04
C GLY A 75 27.70 33.90 -48.18
N TRP A 76 28.04 34.40 -49.37
CA TRP A 76 28.09 33.64 -50.61
C TRP A 76 29.53 33.30 -50.98
N ALA A 77 29.79 32.04 -51.35
CA ALA A 77 31.06 31.62 -51.91
C ALA A 77 31.01 31.51 -53.44
N GLY A 78 32.13 31.80 -54.11
CA GLY A 78 32.31 31.59 -55.55
C GLY A 78 32.55 30.12 -55.91
N GLU A 79 32.78 29.85 -57.20
CA GLU A 79 33.13 28.51 -57.72
C GLU A 79 34.44 27.95 -57.12
N ASP A 80 35.31 28.81 -56.59
CA ASP A 80 36.54 28.45 -55.88
C ASP A 80 36.31 28.09 -54.40
N GLY A 81 35.08 28.19 -53.90
CA GLY A 81 34.71 27.92 -52.51
C GLY A 81 35.08 29.02 -51.53
N ILE A 82 35.61 30.16 -51.99
CA ILE A 82 36.00 31.29 -51.12
C ILE A 82 34.79 32.18 -50.86
N VAL A 83 34.52 32.48 -49.58
CA VAL A 83 33.46 33.42 -49.18
C VAL A 83 33.80 34.83 -49.68
N LEU A 84 32.88 35.39 -50.45
CA LEU A 84 33.02 36.70 -51.08
C LEU A 84 32.57 37.80 -50.12
N ALA A 85 33.41 38.82 -49.93
CA ALA A 85 33.05 39.99 -49.13
C ALA A 85 31.94 40.84 -49.80
N GLU A 86 31.95 40.91 -51.13
CA GLU A 86 30.90 41.48 -51.97
C GLU A 86 30.77 40.63 -53.25
N LEU A 87 29.56 40.55 -53.82
CA LEU A 87 29.33 39.82 -55.07
C LEU A 87 29.94 40.59 -56.26
N PRO A 88 30.73 39.94 -57.14
CA PRO A 88 31.45 40.64 -58.20
C PRO A 88 30.51 41.09 -59.33
N VAL A 89 30.99 42.02 -60.15
CA VAL A 89 30.31 42.41 -61.40
C VAL A 89 30.33 41.28 -62.42
N VAL A 90 29.26 41.17 -63.21
CA VAL A 90 29.06 40.03 -64.12
C VAL A 90 29.95 40.10 -65.35
N GLY A 91 30.69 39.02 -65.62
CA GLY A 91 31.47 38.84 -66.85
C GLY A 91 31.39 37.43 -67.46
N LYS A 92 30.71 36.49 -66.80
CA LYS A 92 30.42 35.12 -67.25
C LYS A 92 29.23 34.56 -66.45
N ASP A 93 28.71 33.40 -66.86
CA ASP A 93 27.80 32.61 -66.02
C ASP A 93 28.53 32.20 -64.73
N ALA A 94 27.82 32.19 -63.60
CA ALA A 94 28.39 31.88 -62.30
C ALA A 94 27.34 31.32 -61.32
N THR A 95 27.77 30.36 -60.50
CA THR A 95 26.99 29.85 -59.37
C THR A 95 27.61 30.30 -58.05
N TYR A 96 26.79 30.84 -57.15
CA TYR A 96 27.19 31.22 -55.80
C TYR A 96 26.56 30.28 -54.77
N LYS A 97 27.38 29.68 -53.89
CA LYS A 97 26.91 28.72 -52.87
C LYS A 97 26.82 29.37 -51.50
N ALA A 98 25.72 29.14 -50.79
CA ALA A 98 25.51 29.68 -49.45
C ALA A 98 26.49 29.05 -48.45
N THR A 99 27.07 29.87 -47.59
CA THR A 99 27.98 29.44 -46.51
C THR A 99 27.42 29.80 -45.14
N PHE A 100 27.82 29.06 -44.11
CA PHE A 100 27.21 29.14 -42.77
C PHE A 100 28.26 29.08 -41.66
N ASN A 101 28.05 29.90 -40.62
CA ASN A 101 28.78 29.84 -39.36
C ASN A 101 28.01 28.97 -38.37
N GLY A 102 28.65 27.91 -37.85
CA GLY A 102 28.09 27.05 -36.81
C GLY A 102 28.42 27.55 -35.40
N THR A 103 27.41 27.64 -34.54
CA THR A 103 27.56 27.92 -33.10
C THR A 103 27.20 26.67 -32.31
N LYS A 104 28.09 26.21 -31.43
CA LYS A 104 27.83 24.99 -30.63
C LYS A 104 26.58 25.13 -29.77
N ARG A 105 25.66 24.17 -29.90
CA ARG A 105 24.44 24.05 -29.11
C ARG A 105 24.76 23.82 -27.65
N SER A 106 23.85 24.22 -26.76
CA SER A 106 23.98 24.04 -25.31
C SER A 106 22.87 23.13 -24.79
N TYR A 107 23.25 22.20 -23.92
CA TYR A 107 22.39 21.17 -23.35
C TYR A 107 22.46 21.19 -21.83
N THR A 108 21.39 20.76 -21.16
CA THR A 108 21.30 20.73 -19.71
C THR A 108 21.66 19.37 -19.15
N ALA A 109 22.56 19.33 -18.16
CA ALA A 109 22.77 18.18 -17.29
C ALA A 109 22.14 18.47 -15.92
N SER A 110 21.12 17.71 -15.55
CA SER A 110 20.38 17.83 -14.28
C SER A 110 20.71 16.70 -13.33
N PHE A 111 21.25 17.01 -12.17
CA PHE A 111 21.62 16.09 -11.11
C PHE A 111 20.46 15.90 -10.13
N VAL A 112 20.08 14.64 -9.89
CA VAL A 112 18.91 14.25 -9.10
C VAL A 112 19.34 13.35 -7.95
N VAL A 113 18.92 13.68 -6.73
CA VAL A 113 19.17 12.89 -5.51
C VAL A 113 17.82 12.60 -4.86
N ASP A 114 17.52 11.34 -4.60
CA ASP A 114 16.24 10.87 -4.02
C ASP A 114 14.97 11.45 -4.67
N GLY A 115 15.03 11.74 -5.98
CA GLY A 115 13.92 12.25 -6.78
C GLY A 115 13.89 13.78 -6.95
N GLU A 116 14.66 14.54 -6.17
CA GLU A 116 14.75 16.00 -6.27
C GLU A 116 15.94 16.44 -7.15
N THR A 117 15.73 17.45 -7.99
CA THR A 117 16.82 18.03 -8.79
C THR A 117 17.64 18.98 -7.92
N VAL A 118 18.83 18.54 -7.50
CA VAL A 118 19.73 19.34 -6.63
C VAL A 118 20.54 20.37 -7.42
N LYS A 119 20.84 20.11 -8.70
CA LYS A 119 21.62 21.01 -9.55
C LYS A 119 21.29 20.82 -11.03
N THR A 120 21.30 21.91 -11.80
CA THR A 120 21.30 21.86 -13.27
C THR A 120 22.41 22.75 -13.82
N VAL A 121 23.20 22.22 -14.75
CA VAL A 121 24.24 22.98 -15.47
C VAL A 121 23.93 22.98 -16.97
N SER A 122 24.20 24.10 -17.64
CA SER A 122 24.09 24.21 -19.11
C SER A 122 25.48 24.21 -19.73
N LEU A 123 25.73 23.27 -20.64
CA LEU A 123 27.05 22.93 -21.17
C LEU A 123 26.98 22.83 -22.70
N LYS A 124 28.03 23.26 -23.40
CA LYS A 124 28.09 23.18 -24.88
C LYS A 124 28.32 21.73 -25.35
N TYR A 125 27.79 21.36 -26.50
CA TYR A 125 27.96 20.03 -27.08
C TYR A 125 29.44 19.57 -27.10
N GLY A 126 29.68 18.36 -26.60
CA GLY A 126 31.00 17.75 -26.47
C GLY A 126 31.78 18.16 -25.22
N THR A 127 31.21 18.97 -24.32
CA THR A 127 31.84 19.29 -23.03
C THR A 127 31.61 18.15 -22.04
N VAL A 128 32.67 17.67 -21.39
CA VAL A 128 32.58 16.68 -20.29
C VAL A 128 31.71 17.24 -19.17
N ILE A 129 30.70 16.47 -18.73
CA ILE A 129 29.85 16.86 -17.61
C ILE A 129 30.69 16.80 -16.33
N THR A 130 30.58 17.80 -15.47
CA THR A 130 31.26 17.83 -14.18
C THR A 130 30.26 18.12 -13.06
N TYR A 131 30.51 17.53 -11.89
CA TYR A 131 29.83 17.84 -10.65
C TYR A 131 30.88 18.36 -9.66
N ASP A 132 30.81 19.64 -9.36
CA ASP A 132 31.80 20.45 -8.63
C ASP A 132 31.42 20.70 -7.16
N GLU A 133 30.34 20.05 -6.69
CA GLU A 133 29.89 20.11 -5.30
C GLU A 133 30.31 18.85 -4.51
N ALA A 134 30.11 18.88 -3.19
CA ALA A 134 30.34 17.71 -2.34
C ALA A 134 29.48 16.53 -2.81
N ALA A 135 30.03 15.32 -2.75
CA ALA A 135 29.31 14.09 -3.09
C ALA A 135 27.95 14.06 -2.34
N PRO A 136 26.84 13.77 -3.04
CA PRO A 136 25.52 13.85 -2.43
C PRO A 136 25.41 12.86 -1.29
N VAL A 137 24.68 13.24 -0.25
CA VAL A 137 24.45 12.42 0.94
C VAL A 137 23.01 11.94 0.95
N LYS A 138 22.81 10.68 1.33
CA LYS A 138 21.50 10.09 1.57
C LYS A 138 21.35 9.81 3.06
N ALA A 139 20.22 10.17 3.64
CA ALA A 139 19.95 9.92 5.05
C ALA A 139 19.91 8.41 5.32
N GLY A 140 20.71 7.95 6.29
CA GLY A 140 20.63 6.57 6.78
C GLY A 140 19.30 6.32 7.51
N THR A 141 18.87 5.07 7.49
CA THR A 141 17.74 4.58 8.30
C THR A 141 18.28 3.82 9.52
N ALA A 142 17.41 3.25 10.35
CA ALA A 142 17.85 2.29 11.36
C ALA A 142 18.51 1.05 10.71
N GLN A 143 17.96 0.57 9.60
CA GLN A 143 18.44 -0.64 8.92
C GLN A 143 19.70 -0.42 8.07
N TYR A 144 19.82 0.73 7.40
CA TYR A 144 20.85 0.95 6.38
C TYR A 144 21.60 2.27 6.54
N SER A 145 22.89 2.22 6.25
CA SER A 145 23.72 3.37 5.91
C SER A 145 24.03 3.35 4.42
N TYR A 146 24.21 4.54 3.83
CA TYR A 146 24.38 4.72 2.39
C TYR A 146 25.68 5.44 2.08
N SER A 147 26.45 4.94 1.12
CA SER A 147 27.65 5.61 0.58
C SER A 147 27.44 5.96 -0.90
N PHE A 148 27.84 7.16 -1.31
CA PHE A 148 27.67 7.58 -2.70
C PHE A 148 28.61 6.79 -3.62
N LYS A 149 28.03 6.11 -4.61
CA LYS A 149 28.73 5.26 -5.58
C LYS A 149 29.07 6.00 -6.86
N GLY A 150 28.18 6.87 -7.33
CA GLY A 150 28.32 7.54 -8.61
C GLY A 150 27.01 8.05 -9.18
N TRP A 151 27.04 8.54 -10.41
CA TRP A 151 25.88 9.08 -11.12
C TRP A 151 25.42 8.12 -12.22
N LYS A 152 24.11 7.93 -12.35
CA LYS A 152 23.49 7.06 -13.37
C LYS A 152 22.85 7.86 -14.49
N ILE A 153 23.14 7.47 -15.73
CA ILE A 153 22.48 7.99 -16.95
C ILE A 153 21.87 6.80 -17.69
N GLY A 154 20.55 6.81 -17.88
CA GLY A 154 19.84 5.64 -18.40
C GLY A 154 20.01 4.45 -17.46
N GLU A 155 20.65 3.38 -17.90
CA GLU A 155 21.01 2.23 -17.06
C GLU A 155 22.47 2.25 -16.57
N THR A 156 23.35 3.02 -17.20
CA THR A 156 24.80 3.03 -16.93
C THR A 156 25.15 3.86 -15.69
N VAL A 157 25.95 3.31 -14.79
CA VAL A 157 26.51 4.01 -13.62
C VAL A 157 27.93 4.47 -13.91
N TYR A 158 28.22 5.73 -13.58
CA TYR A 158 29.52 6.38 -13.73
C TYR A 158 30.06 6.72 -12.34
N GLU A 159 31.04 5.96 -11.87
CA GLU A 159 31.60 6.05 -10.50
C GLU A 159 32.69 7.13 -10.35
N ALA A 160 33.32 7.55 -11.44
CA ALA A 160 34.45 8.49 -11.42
C ALA A 160 34.35 9.62 -12.46
N GLU A 161 34.17 9.27 -13.75
CA GLU A 161 34.12 10.24 -14.85
C GLU A 161 32.77 10.17 -15.57
N LEU A 162 32.16 11.34 -15.80
CA LEU A 162 30.90 11.47 -16.54
C LEU A 162 31.17 11.63 -18.05
N PRO A 163 30.21 11.26 -18.91
CA PRO A 163 30.37 11.44 -20.35
C PRO A 163 30.32 12.92 -20.76
N ALA A 164 30.70 13.19 -22.01
CA ALA A 164 30.46 14.48 -22.65
C ALA A 164 28.96 14.69 -22.92
N VAL A 165 28.48 15.92 -22.73
CA VAL A 165 27.09 16.27 -23.03
C VAL A 165 26.87 16.30 -24.55
N THR A 166 25.88 15.54 -25.02
CA THR A 166 25.45 15.50 -26.42
C THR A 166 23.96 15.78 -26.60
N ALA A 167 23.18 15.67 -25.52
CA ALA A 167 21.76 15.98 -25.43
C ALA A 167 21.42 16.42 -23.99
N ASN A 168 20.20 16.88 -23.74
CA ASN A 168 19.72 17.11 -22.38
C ASN A 168 19.68 15.79 -21.62
N VAL A 169 20.23 15.75 -20.41
CA VAL A 169 20.42 14.51 -19.64
C VAL A 169 20.11 14.71 -18.15
N THR A 170 19.48 13.69 -17.56
CA THR A 170 19.28 13.60 -16.11
C THR A 170 20.26 12.56 -15.55
N LEU A 171 20.99 12.94 -14.50
CA LEU A 171 21.93 12.12 -13.77
C LEU A 171 21.36 11.81 -12.39
N THR A 172 21.01 10.56 -12.11
CA THR A 172 20.46 10.17 -10.81
C THR A 172 21.58 9.63 -9.92
N ALA A 173 21.67 10.08 -8.67
CA ALA A 173 22.64 9.58 -7.71
C ALA A 173 22.40 8.10 -7.39
N VAL A 174 23.47 7.31 -7.36
CA VAL A 174 23.48 5.91 -6.94
C VAL A 174 24.25 5.79 -5.63
N PHE A 175 23.72 5.00 -4.72
CA PHE A 175 24.31 4.73 -3.42
C PHE A 175 24.48 3.22 -3.26
N ASP A 176 25.59 2.80 -2.66
CA ASP A 176 25.71 1.46 -2.10
C ASP A 176 25.09 1.46 -0.69
N GLU A 177 24.38 0.38 -0.35
CA GLU A 177 23.75 0.19 0.96
C GLU A 177 24.58 -0.75 1.84
N THR A 178 24.66 -0.43 3.13
CA THR A 178 25.32 -1.26 4.14
C THR A 178 24.36 -1.45 5.31
N VAL A 179 24.09 -2.72 5.67
CA VAL A 179 23.25 -3.03 6.84
C VAL A 179 23.95 -2.52 8.09
N ASN A 180 23.25 -1.72 8.88
CA ASN A 180 23.76 -1.20 10.14
C ASN A 180 23.93 -2.31 11.17
N SER A 181 24.83 -2.10 12.13
CA SER A 181 25.02 -3.00 13.25
C SER A 181 24.92 -2.25 14.58
N TYR A 182 24.43 -2.95 15.58
CA TYR A 182 24.07 -2.45 16.90
C TYR A 182 24.73 -3.28 18.00
N THR A 183 24.81 -2.71 19.19
CA THR A 183 25.43 -3.32 20.37
C THR A 183 24.37 -4.02 21.21
N VAL A 184 24.42 -5.34 21.24
CA VAL A 184 23.66 -6.18 22.18
C VAL A 184 24.53 -6.41 23.41
N THR A 185 24.14 -5.89 24.58
CA THR A 185 24.91 -6.03 25.82
C THR A 185 24.29 -7.08 26.75
N PHE A 186 25.00 -8.16 27.00
CA PHE A 186 24.59 -9.19 27.96
C PHE A 186 25.21 -8.93 29.34
N ILE A 187 24.39 -8.92 30.40
CA ILE A 187 24.77 -8.55 31.77
C ILE A 187 24.54 -9.70 32.74
N ASN A 188 25.59 -10.10 33.47
CA ASN A 188 25.50 -11.01 34.61
C ASN A 188 26.20 -10.39 35.84
N GLY A 189 25.41 -9.79 36.73
CA GLY A 189 25.90 -8.98 37.84
C GLY A 189 26.67 -7.76 37.32
N GLU A 190 27.90 -7.57 37.78
CA GLU A 190 28.77 -6.48 37.32
C GLU A 190 29.39 -6.72 35.92
N ASN A 191 29.36 -7.97 35.42
CA ASN A 191 29.97 -8.30 34.14
C ASN A 191 29.07 -7.87 32.97
N ARG A 192 29.65 -7.12 32.02
CA ARG A 192 28.99 -6.66 30.80
C ARG A 192 29.72 -7.19 29.56
N THR A 193 29.02 -7.93 28.72
CA THR A 193 29.54 -8.55 27.50
C THR A 193 28.82 -7.95 26.28
N PRO A 194 29.38 -6.92 25.63
CA PRO A 194 28.84 -6.38 24.39
C PRO A 194 29.15 -7.29 23.21
N VAL A 195 28.18 -7.48 22.33
CA VAL A 195 28.26 -8.23 21.07
C VAL A 195 27.68 -7.36 19.96
N THR A 196 28.34 -7.32 18.80
CA THR A 196 27.82 -6.62 17.62
C THR A 196 26.89 -7.55 16.83
N ALA A 197 25.69 -7.07 16.52
CA ALA A 197 24.70 -7.78 15.71
C ALA A 197 24.19 -6.86 14.59
N ASN A 198 23.84 -7.41 13.43
CA ASN A 198 23.26 -6.64 12.34
C ASN A 198 21.79 -6.31 12.65
N TYR A 199 21.28 -5.22 12.08
CA TYR A 199 19.84 -4.95 12.11
C TYR A 199 19.05 -6.15 11.55
N ASP A 200 17.91 -6.48 12.17
CA ASP A 200 17.03 -7.61 11.85
C ASP A 200 17.66 -9.01 12.07
N SER A 201 18.82 -9.10 12.74
CA SER A 201 19.38 -10.38 13.19
C SER A 201 18.97 -10.70 14.63
N ALA A 202 18.86 -11.99 14.95
CA ALA A 202 18.54 -12.46 16.29
C ALA A 202 19.72 -12.22 17.27
N PRO A 203 19.46 -11.67 18.48
CA PRO A 203 20.47 -11.56 19.53
C PRO A 203 21.15 -12.91 19.85
N SER A 204 22.47 -12.93 19.91
CA SER A 204 23.21 -14.17 20.23
C SER A 204 24.29 -13.93 21.30
N TYR A 205 24.18 -14.67 22.40
CA TYR A 205 25.20 -14.74 23.44
C TYR A 205 26.14 -15.92 23.19
N THR A 206 27.42 -15.65 22.97
CA THR A 206 28.46 -16.65 22.67
C THR A 206 29.41 -16.91 23.84
N GLY A 207 29.16 -16.31 25.01
CA GLY A 207 29.93 -16.54 26.23
C GLY A 207 29.57 -17.85 26.95
N SER A 208 30.28 -18.13 28.04
CA SER A 208 29.93 -19.23 28.96
C SER A 208 28.60 -18.96 29.68
N GLU A 209 27.81 -20.00 29.91
CA GLU A 209 26.53 -19.91 30.64
C GLU A 209 26.64 -19.07 31.93
N PRO A 210 25.76 -18.08 32.15
CA PRO A 210 25.78 -17.24 33.34
C PRO A 210 25.69 -18.05 34.64
N THR A 211 26.49 -17.67 35.63
CA THR A 211 26.47 -18.27 36.97
C THR A 211 26.28 -17.21 38.04
N LYS A 212 25.61 -17.59 39.13
CA LYS A 212 25.39 -16.78 40.33
C LYS A 212 25.78 -17.62 41.55
N ALA A 213 26.62 -17.07 42.42
CA ALA A 213 27.13 -17.80 43.59
C ALA A 213 25.99 -18.20 44.53
N ALA A 214 26.00 -19.46 44.99
CA ALA A 214 25.09 -19.91 46.03
C ALA A 214 25.36 -19.16 47.34
N THR A 215 24.29 -18.86 48.08
CA THR A 215 24.37 -18.35 49.45
C THR A 215 24.29 -19.50 50.45
N GLU A 216 24.38 -19.17 51.74
CA GLU A 216 24.15 -20.12 52.82
C GLU A 216 22.77 -20.80 52.78
N ASP A 217 21.75 -20.09 52.30
CA ASP A 217 20.34 -20.52 52.30
C ASP A 217 19.81 -20.93 50.92
N TYR A 218 20.42 -20.48 49.82
CA TYR A 218 19.91 -20.68 48.46
C TYR A 218 21.00 -21.08 47.45
N ARG A 219 20.63 -21.94 46.49
CA ARG A 219 21.35 -22.11 45.22
C ARG A 219 20.58 -21.43 44.09
N TYR A 220 21.29 -21.00 43.05
CA TYR A 220 20.71 -20.34 41.88
C TYR A 220 20.99 -21.13 40.60
N THR A 221 20.00 -21.24 39.73
CA THR A 221 20.09 -21.88 38.41
C THR A 221 19.76 -20.83 37.35
N PHE A 222 20.62 -20.66 36.34
CA PHE A 222 20.30 -19.77 35.21
C PHE A 222 19.12 -20.33 34.41
N ILE A 223 18.17 -19.47 34.04
CA ILE A 223 16.96 -19.89 33.29
C ILE A 223 16.72 -19.12 31.99
N GLY A 224 17.40 -18.00 31.75
CA GLY A 224 17.29 -17.25 30.51
C GLY A 224 17.68 -15.79 30.64
N TRP A 225 17.54 -15.05 29.55
CA TRP A 225 17.82 -13.61 29.46
C TRP A 225 16.53 -12.80 29.50
N SER A 226 16.56 -11.58 30.05
CA SER A 226 15.43 -10.65 30.06
C SER A 226 15.89 -9.22 29.75
N GLU A 227 15.04 -8.37 29.18
CA GLU A 227 15.35 -6.95 28.93
C GLU A 227 15.47 -6.11 30.21
N THR A 228 15.02 -6.64 31.36
CA THR A 228 15.10 -5.96 32.66
C THR A 228 15.70 -6.86 33.72
N GLU A 229 16.32 -6.25 34.73
CA GLU A 229 17.15 -6.94 35.74
C GLU A 229 16.41 -8.03 36.55
N ASN A 230 15.09 -7.99 36.61
CA ASN A 230 14.25 -9.01 37.26
C ASN A 230 12.99 -9.37 36.42
N GLY A 231 13.06 -9.24 35.10
CA GLY A 231 11.93 -9.51 34.20
C GLY A 231 11.73 -10.99 33.86
N GLU A 232 10.68 -11.28 33.09
CA GLU A 232 10.45 -12.60 32.49
C GLU A 232 11.49 -12.89 31.39
N THR A 233 11.80 -14.18 31.18
CA THR A 233 12.80 -14.61 30.19
C THR A 233 12.25 -14.52 28.77
N VAL A 234 13.01 -13.91 27.86
CA VAL A 234 12.69 -13.84 26.42
C VAL A 234 13.40 -14.94 25.64
N ASP A 235 12.79 -15.37 24.53
CA ASP A 235 13.43 -16.25 23.55
C ASP A 235 14.23 -15.40 22.56
N LEU A 236 15.53 -15.29 22.77
CA LEU A 236 16.44 -14.52 21.91
C LEU A 236 16.43 -14.96 20.44
N SER A 237 15.92 -16.16 20.11
CA SER A 237 15.78 -16.60 18.71
C SER A 237 14.54 -16.06 18.00
N ALA A 238 13.57 -15.52 18.76
CA ALA A 238 12.38 -14.84 18.25
C ALA A 238 12.53 -13.31 18.25
N GLU A 239 13.48 -12.75 19.01
CA GLU A 239 13.77 -11.32 19.05
C GLU A 239 14.57 -10.84 17.82
N THR A 240 14.44 -9.56 17.48
CA THR A 240 15.20 -8.91 16.40
C THR A 240 15.92 -7.65 16.86
N VAL A 241 17.19 -7.53 16.48
CA VAL A 241 18.00 -6.35 16.80
C VAL A 241 17.56 -5.17 15.93
N THR A 242 16.89 -4.19 16.55
CA THR A 242 16.44 -2.94 15.90
C THR A 242 17.16 -1.70 16.41
N GLY A 243 17.99 -1.85 17.45
CA GLY A 243 18.75 -0.78 18.11
C GLY A 243 19.76 -1.35 19.11
N ASP A 244 20.49 -0.49 19.82
CA ASP A 244 21.32 -0.90 20.96
C ASP A 244 20.40 -1.41 22.09
N ILE A 245 20.64 -2.62 22.59
CA ILE A 245 19.77 -3.30 23.56
C ILE A 245 20.60 -3.99 24.66
N THR A 246 20.01 -4.19 25.83
CA THR A 246 20.66 -4.81 26.99
C THR A 246 19.79 -5.94 27.55
N TYR A 247 20.41 -7.11 27.75
CA TYR A 247 19.79 -8.27 28.36
C TYR A 247 20.48 -8.63 29.69
N TYR A 248 19.69 -8.97 30.70
CA TYR A 248 20.10 -9.33 32.05
C TYR A 248 19.88 -10.83 32.29
N ALA A 249 20.81 -11.48 32.97
CA ALA A 249 20.73 -12.91 33.27
C ALA A 249 19.76 -13.19 34.42
N ILE A 250 18.70 -13.97 34.15
CA ILE A 250 17.68 -14.35 35.14
C ILE A 250 17.99 -15.72 35.73
N PHE A 251 17.80 -15.83 37.05
CA PHE A 251 18.09 -17.04 37.82
C PHE A 251 16.89 -17.48 38.65
N SER A 252 16.55 -18.77 38.56
CA SER A 252 15.65 -19.43 39.51
C SER A 252 16.39 -19.72 40.82
N GLU A 253 15.73 -19.49 41.96
CA GLU A 253 16.28 -19.79 43.29
C GLU A 253 15.72 -21.09 43.87
N THR A 254 16.54 -21.83 44.61
CA THR A 254 16.14 -23.04 45.33
C THR A 254 16.72 -22.99 46.73
N ARG A 255 15.87 -23.04 47.75
CA ARG A 255 16.28 -23.02 49.16
C ARG A 255 16.95 -24.34 49.55
N ILE A 256 18.11 -24.27 50.20
CA ILE A 256 18.98 -25.41 50.54
C ILE A 256 19.29 -25.54 52.04
N ARG A 257 18.76 -24.64 52.88
CA ARG A 257 18.93 -24.68 54.35
C ARG A 257 17.59 -24.45 55.05
N PHE A 258 17.35 -25.23 56.09
CA PHE A 258 16.12 -25.22 56.88
C PHE A 258 16.41 -25.24 58.39
N THR A 259 15.48 -24.68 59.15
CA THR A 259 15.52 -24.66 60.62
C THR A 259 14.95 -25.97 61.16
N VAL A 260 15.72 -26.65 62.03
CA VAL A 260 15.24 -27.77 62.84
C VAL A 260 15.08 -27.29 64.28
N ARG A 261 13.86 -27.38 64.81
CA ARG A 261 13.50 -26.95 66.16
C ARG A 261 13.29 -28.17 67.06
N TRP A 262 13.70 -28.06 68.31
CA TRP A 262 13.58 -29.08 69.35
C TRP A 262 12.93 -28.47 70.59
N ILE A 263 11.77 -29.01 70.98
CA ILE A 263 10.94 -28.52 72.08
C ILE A 263 11.01 -29.51 73.25
N THR A 264 11.57 -29.07 74.38
CA THR A 264 11.60 -29.81 75.64
C THR A 264 10.82 -29.04 76.70
N ASP A 265 9.71 -29.60 77.16
CA ASP A 265 8.85 -29.05 78.23
C ASP A 265 8.54 -27.54 78.07
N GLY A 266 8.20 -27.14 76.83
CA GLY A 266 7.87 -25.76 76.46
C GLY A 266 9.07 -24.86 76.13
N LYS A 267 10.30 -25.32 76.31
CA LYS A 267 11.52 -24.60 75.92
C LYS A 267 12.00 -25.02 74.53
N GLU A 268 12.14 -24.04 73.64
CA GLU A 268 12.68 -24.23 72.28
C GLU A 268 14.20 -24.08 72.24
N THR A 269 14.85 -24.97 71.48
CA THR A 269 16.21 -24.83 70.95
C THR A 269 16.18 -25.15 69.46
N SER A 270 17.00 -24.50 68.64
CA SER A 270 17.01 -24.73 67.19
C SER A 270 18.41 -24.79 66.60
N SER A 271 18.58 -25.55 65.53
CA SER A 271 19.79 -25.62 64.72
C SER A 271 19.43 -25.56 63.23
N TYR A 272 20.42 -25.32 62.37
CA TYR A 272 20.24 -25.35 60.92
C TYR A 272 20.70 -26.69 60.35
N ALA A 273 19.92 -27.21 59.41
CA ALA A 273 20.22 -28.42 58.65
C ALA A 273 20.18 -28.11 57.14
N ALA A 274 21.05 -28.77 56.38
CA ALA A 274 21.04 -28.69 54.92
C ALA A 274 19.90 -29.53 54.33
N LEU A 275 19.44 -29.17 53.14
CA LEU A 275 18.50 -29.96 52.35
C LEU A 275 18.99 -31.42 52.26
N ASP A 276 18.06 -32.36 52.47
CA ASP A 276 18.24 -33.81 52.48
C ASP A 276 19.17 -34.38 53.58
N SER A 277 19.63 -33.56 54.53
CA SER A 277 20.41 -34.04 55.68
C SER A 277 19.54 -34.64 56.80
N VAL A 278 20.14 -35.50 57.63
CA VAL A 278 19.46 -36.17 58.76
C VAL A 278 19.38 -35.21 59.97
N PRO A 279 18.22 -35.06 60.64
CA PRO A 279 18.10 -34.19 61.80
C PRO A 279 18.83 -34.74 63.03
N VAL A 280 19.70 -33.92 63.62
CA VAL A 280 20.51 -34.27 64.80
C VAL A 280 20.16 -33.36 65.98
N TYR A 281 19.96 -33.96 67.16
CA TYR A 281 19.88 -33.27 68.44
C TYR A 281 21.14 -33.57 69.26
N ASP A 282 21.84 -32.52 69.69
CA ASP A 282 23.13 -32.57 70.40
C ASP A 282 23.04 -32.06 71.86
N GLY A 283 21.83 -31.76 72.34
CA GLY A 283 21.59 -31.34 73.72
C GLY A 283 21.50 -32.47 74.75
N GLU A 284 21.34 -32.10 76.03
CA GLU A 284 21.15 -33.05 77.14
C GLU A 284 19.82 -33.80 77.05
N THR A 285 19.74 -34.99 77.67
CA THR A 285 18.51 -35.81 77.64
C THR A 285 17.34 -35.09 78.35
N PRO A 286 16.19 -34.91 77.68
CA PRO A 286 15.02 -34.24 78.26
C PRO A 286 14.52 -34.81 79.60
N VAL A 287 14.17 -33.93 80.53
CA VAL A 287 13.54 -34.24 81.83
C VAL A 287 12.30 -33.36 82.04
N LYS A 288 11.30 -33.87 82.77
CA LYS A 288 10.03 -33.19 83.05
C LYS A 288 9.62 -33.40 84.51
N ALA A 289 9.16 -32.34 85.17
CA ALA A 289 8.74 -32.38 86.57
C ALA A 289 7.37 -33.07 86.75
N ALA A 290 7.16 -33.71 87.91
CA ALA A 290 5.85 -34.27 88.26
C ALA A 290 4.83 -33.16 88.55
N SER A 291 3.56 -33.41 88.27
CA SER A 291 2.44 -32.48 88.48
C SER A 291 1.45 -33.04 89.51
N ASP A 292 0.43 -32.24 89.84
CA ASP A 292 -0.70 -32.74 90.63
C ASP A 292 -1.43 -33.91 89.94
N GLU A 293 -1.19 -34.16 88.66
CA GLU A 293 -1.89 -35.13 87.82
C GLU A 293 -1.13 -36.44 87.59
N PHE A 294 0.17 -36.34 87.25
CA PHE A 294 1.02 -37.48 86.91
C PHE A 294 2.48 -37.32 87.32
N GLU A 295 3.18 -38.46 87.39
CA GLU A 295 4.65 -38.57 87.28
C GLU A 295 5.05 -38.87 85.82
N TYR A 296 6.26 -38.48 85.38
CA TYR A 296 6.69 -38.54 83.96
C TYR A 296 8.07 -39.20 83.72
N THR A 297 8.28 -39.83 82.55
CA THR A 297 9.57 -40.43 82.12
C THR A 297 9.79 -40.31 80.61
N PHE A 298 10.95 -39.79 80.16
CA PHE A 298 11.25 -39.53 78.74
C PHE A 298 11.32 -40.80 77.87
N LYS A 299 10.93 -40.69 76.60
CA LYS A 299 10.82 -41.81 75.63
C LYS A 299 11.50 -41.57 74.28
N GLY A 300 11.60 -40.32 73.81
CA GLY A 300 12.15 -40.00 72.48
C GLY A 300 11.55 -38.72 71.89
N TRP A 301 11.77 -38.50 70.59
CA TRP A 301 11.31 -37.31 69.86
C TRP A 301 10.16 -37.64 68.91
N SER A 302 9.18 -36.74 68.77
CA SER A 302 8.08 -36.85 67.80
C SER A 302 7.93 -35.57 66.98
N LYS A 303 7.37 -35.64 65.76
CA LYS A 303 7.09 -34.46 64.92
C LYS A 303 5.88 -33.64 65.38
N THR A 304 5.10 -34.18 66.32
CA THR A 304 3.98 -33.48 66.95
C THR A 304 4.10 -33.54 68.47
N GLN A 305 3.52 -32.56 69.16
CA GLN A 305 3.47 -32.56 70.62
C GLN A 305 2.73 -33.80 71.11
N ASP A 306 3.36 -34.53 72.05
CA ASP A 306 2.86 -35.80 72.62
C ASP A 306 2.59 -36.95 71.61
N GLY A 307 3.14 -36.88 70.39
CA GLY A 307 3.00 -37.92 69.35
C GLY A 307 3.88 -39.16 69.53
N GLU A 308 3.77 -40.14 68.62
CA GLU A 308 4.64 -41.32 68.60
C GLU A 308 6.11 -40.95 68.31
N THR A 309 7.05 -41.64 68.95
CA THR A 309 8.48 -41.39 68.79
C THR A 309 8.99 -41.84 67.43
N VAL A 310 9.64 -40.95 66.68
CA VAL A 310 10.23 -41.24 65.37
C VAL A 310 11.71 -41.65 65.48
N ASP A 311 12.16 -42.49 64.55
CA ASP A 311 13.58 -42.82 64.39
C ASP A 311 14.27 -41.75 63.54
N LEU A 312 14.89 -40.78 64.23
CA LEU A 312 15.57 -39.66 63.60
C LEU A 312 16.62 -40.08 62.56
N SER A 313 17.19 -41.28 62.65
CA SER A 313 18.20 -41.77 61.68
C SER A 313 17.62 -42.09 60.29
N LYS A 314 16.29 -42.16 60.16
CA LYS A 314 15.57 -42.41 58.90
C LYS A 314 14.87 -41.17 58.34
N GLU A 315 15.04 -40.02 59.00
CA GLU A 315 14.43 -38.75 58.61
C GLU A 315 15.36 -37.93 57.72
N SER A 316 14.79 -37.12 56.82
CA SER A 316 15.54 -36.13 56.01
C SER A 316 14.88 -34.76 56.08
N VAL A 317 15.70 -33.71 56.12
CA VAL A 317 15.23 -32.32 56.22
C VAL A 317 14.99 -31.75 54.82
N THR A 318 13.72 -31.71 54.42
CA THR A 318 13.26 -31.12 53.13
C THR A 318 12.48 -29.81 53.30
N ALA A 319 12.15 -29.45 54.54
CA ALA A 319 11.46 -28.21 54.94
C ALA A 319 11.82 -27.87 56.40
N GLU A 320 11.36 -26.73 56.91
CA GLU A 320 11.47 -26.43 58.34
C GLU A 320 10.64 -27.43 59.17
N VAL A 321 11.24 -27.99 60.24
CA VAL A 321 10.63 -29.08 61.01
C VAL A 321 10.86 -28.89 62.51
N THR A 322 9.86 -29.27 63.31
CA THR A 322 9.90 -29.19 64.77
C THR A 322 9.72 -30.57 65.38
N TYR A 323 10.55 -30.90 66.37
CA TYR A 323 10.49 -32.14 67.13
C TYR A 323 10.21 -31.85 68.62
N TYR A 324 9.36 -32.66 69.23
CA TYR A 324 8.88 -32.52 70.60
C TYR A 324 9.33 -33.70 71.45
N ALA A 325 9.78 -33.44 72.68
CA ALA A 325 10.18 -34.47 73.63
C ALA A 325 8.96 -35.21 74.22
N VAL A 326 8.90 -36.53 74.05
CA VAL A 326 7.78 -37.39 74.48
C VAL A 326 8.06 -38.03 75.84
N PHE A 327 7.08 -38.03 76.74
CA PHE A 327 7.18 -38.59 78.10
C PHE A 327 5.97 -39.51 78.44
N ALA A 328 6.21 -40.65 79.10
CA ALA A 328 5.17 -41.56 79.61
C ALA A 328 4.68 -41.16 81.02
N LYS A 329 3.40 -41.41 81.37
CA LYS A 329 2.69 -40.82 82.55
C LYS A 329 1.69 -41.74 83.30
N THR A 330 1.35 -41.45 84.59
CA THR A 330 0.44 -42.28 85.49
C THR A 330 -0.46 -41.45 86.46
N THR A 331 -1.78 -41.74 86.67
CA THR A 331 -2.89 -40.74 86.98
C THR A 331 -3.75 -40.83 88.31
N ARG A 332 -4.65 -39.84 88.62
CA ARG A 332 -5.52 -39.63 89.88
C ARG A 332 -7.08 -39.45 89.67
N SER A 333 -7.91 -38.70 90.46
CA SER A 333 -9.44 -38.57 90.32
C SER A 333 -10.26 -37.43 91.06
N TYR A 334 -11.42 -36.92 90.49
CA TYR A 334 -12.41 -35.91 91.05
C TYR A 334 -13.87 -35.90 90.41
N GLU A 335 -14.79 -34.96 90.75
CA GLU A 335 -16.25 -34.90 90.38
C GLU A 335 -16.73 -33.63 89.59
N ILE A 336 -17.62 -33.76 88.58
CA ILE A 336 -18.01 -32.71 87.58
C ILE A 336 -19.53 -32.62 87.30
N LYS A 337 -20.03 -31.43 86.88
CA LYS A 337 -21.42 -31.17 86.42
C LYS A 337 -21.57 -30.60 84.99
N PHE A 338 -22.78 -30.70 84.42
CA PHE A 338 -23.18 -30.20 83.09
C PHE A 338 -24.57 -29.57 83.07
N VAL A 339 -24.79 -28.57 82.19
CA VAL A 339 -26.04 -27.79 82.08
C VAL A 339 -26.45 -27.58 80.60
N VAL A 340 -27.68 -27.98 80.23
CA VAL A 340 -28.24 -27.79 78.88
C VAL A 340 -29.62 -27.16 78.98
N ASN A 341 -29.86 -26.06 78.24
CA ASN A 341 -31.15 -25.35 78.21
C ASN A 341 -31.76 -25.07 79.61
N GLY A 342 -30.90 -24.83 80.61
CA GLY A 342 -31.28 -24.55 82.00
C GLY A 342 -31.39 -25.75 82.97
N VAL A 343 -30.96 -26.96 82.60
CA VAL A 343 -31.09 -28.19 83.44
C VAL A 343 -29.73 -28.80 83.78
N GLU A 344 -29.44 -29.04 85.08
CA GLU A 344 -28.14 -29.58 85.58
C GLU A 344 -28.08 -31.13 85.72
N THR A 345 -26.88 -31.73 85.62
CA THR A 345 -26.57 -33.15 85.94
C THR A 345 -25.11 -33.35 86.39
N ALA A 346 -24.81 -34.31 87.29
CA ALA A 346 -23.47 -34.52 87.92
C ALA A 346 -22.91 -35.95 87.77
N LYS A 347 -21.57 -36.11 87.62
CA LYS A 347 -20.82 -37.39 87.44
C LYS A 347 -19.37 -37.31 87.97
N SER A 348 -18.71 -38.46 88.20
CA SER A 348 -17.35 -38.55 88.78
C SER A 348 -16.33 -39.23 87.83
N PHE A 349 -15.08 -38.76 87.81
CA PHE A 349 -14.07 -39.05 86.76
C PHE A 349 -12.62 -39.12 87.30
N LEU A 350 -11.68 -39.71 86.54
CA LEU A 350 -10.25 -39.69 86.87
C LEU A 350 -9.61 -38.32 86.56
N TYR A 351 -8.47 -37.99 87.18
CA TYR A 351 -7.67 -36.81 86.83
C TYR A 351 -7.23 -37.02 85.37
N ASN A 352 -7.30 -35.98 84.53
CA ASN A 352 -7.14 -36.05 83.08
C ASN A 352 -8.11 -36.96 82.30
N ALA A 353 -9.13 -37.55 82.95
CA ALA A 353 -10.28 -37.99 82.17
C ALA A 353 -11.03 -36.74 81.71
N VAL A 354 -11.34 -36.67 80.41
CA VAL A 354 -12.26 -35.65 79.90
C VAL A 354 -13.65 -36.02 80.41
N PRO A 355 -14.32 -35.16 81.20
CA PRO A 355 -15.64 -35.47 81.71
C PRO A 355 -16.63 -35.47 80.55
N SER A 356 -17.58 -36.41 80.53
CA SER A 356 -18.54 -36.56 79.43
C SER A 356 -19.99 -36.49 79.87
N TYR A 357 -20.80 -35.77 79.10
CA TYR A 357 -22.23 -35.59 79.35
C TYR A 357 -23.01 -36.89 79.08
N GLY A 358 -22.77 -37.55 77.95
CA GLY A 358 -23.39 -38.81 77.54
C GLY A 358 -22.92 -39.24 76.14
N GLU A 359 -23.56 -40.25 75.55
CA GLU A 359 -23.25 -40.75 74.19
C GLU A 359 -23.97 -39.97 73.07
N THR A 360 -24.80 -38.99 73.41
CA THR A 360 -25.50 -38.12 72.44
C THR A 360 -25.27 -36.65 72.77
N GLU A 361 -24.97 -35.84 71.75
CA GLU A 361 -24.75 -34.40 71.87
C GLU A 361 -26.07 -33.63 72.12
N PRO A 362 -26.01 -32.48 72.81
CA PRO A 362 -27.19 -31.64 73.02
C PRO A 362 -27.60 -30.90 71.73
N SER A 363 -28.90 -30.86 71.44
CA SER A 363 -29.46 -30.23 70.24
C SER A 363 -30.19 -28.91 70.54
N LYS A 364 -30.37 -28.10 69.49
CA LYS A 364 -31.15 -26.86 69.45
C LYS A 364 -31.87 -26.78 68.10
N ASP A 365 -33.11 -26.33 68.08
CA ASP A 365 -33.94 -26.29 66.86
C ASP A 365 -33.44 -25.22 65.85
N SER A 366 -33.59 -25.48 64.55
CA SER A 366 -33.14 -24.61 63.46
C SER A 366 -34.14 -23.52 63.08
N THR A 367 -33.73 -22.59 62.20
CA THR A 367 -34.53 -21.44 61.73
C THR A 367 -34.47 -21.31 60.21
N GLU A 368 -35.41 -20.56 59.62
CA GLU A 368 -35.60 -20.43 58.15
C GLU A 368 -34.38 -19.93 57.35
N THR A 369 -33.41 -19.30 58.01
CA THR A 369 -32.21 -18.71 57.38
C THR A 369 -30.88 -19.17 57.96
N ALA A 370 -30.90 -20.03 58.99
CA ALA A 370 -29.68 -20.52 59.64
C ALA A 370 -29.92 -21.83 60.41
N ASP A 371 -28.96 -22.76 60.26
CA ASP A 371 -28.80 -23.94 61.10
C ASP A 371 -27.82 -23.66 62.25
N TYR A 372 -28.07 -24.27 63.41
CA TYR A 372 -27.24 -24.16 64.61
C TYR A 372 -26.52 -25.48 64.88
N VAL A 373 -25.20 -25.49 64.76
CA VAL A 373 -24.37 -26.66 65.10
C VAL A 373 -23.92 -26.55 66.56
N PHE A 374 -23.96 -27.65 67.31
CA PHE A 374 -23.41 -27.67 68.66
C PHE A 374 -21.90 -27.39 68.61
N ALA A 375 -21.48 -26.33 69.31
CA ALA A 375 -20.13 -25.79 69.20
C ALA A 375 -19.18 -26.30 70.29
N GLY A 376 -19.73 -26.89 71.35
CA GLY A 376 -19.00 -27.31 72.55
C GLY A 376 -19.62 -26.75 73.83
N TRP A 377 -18.90 -26.85 74.93
CA TRP A 377 -19.36 -26.45 76.26
C TRP A 377 -18.56 -25.27 76.80
N ALA A 378 -19.17 -24.31 77.47
CA ALA A 378 -18.53 -23.20 78.17
C ALA A 378 -18.43 -23.45 79.69
N THR A 379 -17.56 -22.70 80.40
CA THR A 379 -17.50 -22.69 81.88
C THR A 379 -18.58 -21.83 82.54
N GLU A 380 -19.29 -20.99 81.78
CA GLU A 380 -20.32 -20.08 82.26
C GLU A 380 -21.45 -19.92 81.24
N GLU A 381 -22.65 -19.56 81.70
CA GLU A 381 -23.84 -19.44 80.85
C GLU A 381 -23.70 -18.29 79.83
N GLY A 382 -23.80 -18.62 78.54
CA GLY A 382 -23.56 -17.66 77.44
C GLY A 382 -22.07 -17.42 77.11
N GLY A 383 -21.14 -18.15 77.74
CA GLY A 383 -19.72 -18.09 77.43
C GLY A 383 -19.34 -18.77 76.10
N ASN A 384 -18.08 -18.60 75.69
CA ASN A 384 -17.53 -19.22 74.48
C ASN A 384 -17.36 -20.74 74.64
N ALA A 385 -17.56 -21.49 73.55
CA ALA A 385 -17.35 -22.93 73.53
C ALA A 385 -15.87 -23.30 73.77
N LEU A 386 -15.63 -24.17 74.73
CA LEU A 386 -14.34 -24.83 74.95
C LEU A 386 -14.16 -25.88 73.86
N THR A 387 -12.99 -25.89 73.22
CA THR A 387 -12.64 -26.81 72.11
C THR A 387 -12.68 -28.27 72.51
N THR A 388 -12.36 -28.57 73.76
CA THR A 388 -12.71 -29.81 74.46
C THR A 388 -13.09 -29.46 75.90
N LEU A 389 -13.86 -30.32 76.55
CA LEU A 389 -14.09 -30.18 77.98
C LEU A 389 -12.74 -30.33 78.73
N PRO A 390 -12.35 -29.36 79.58
CA PRO A 390 -11.12 -29.45 80.34
C PRO A 390 -11.12 -30.75 81.14
N ALA A 391 -10.04 -31.49 80.98
CA ALA A 391 -9.88 -32.75 81.67
C ALA A 391 -9.86 -32.51 83.18
N VAL A 392 -10.45 -33.44 83.94
CA VAL A 392 -10.76 -33.21 85.35
C VAL A 392 -9.49 -32.96 86.15
N THR A 393 -9.31 -31.74 86.67
CA THR A 393 -8.20 -31.33 87.55
C THR A 393 -8.65 -31.04 88.99
N GLY A 394 -9.97 -31.04 89.19
CA GLY A 394 -10.70 -30.65 90.38
C GLY A 394 -12.20 -30.70 90.07
N ALA A 395 -13.05 -30.13 90.92
CA ALA A 395 -14.49 -30.09 90.68
C ALA A 395 -14.93 -28.88 89.81
N ALA A 396 -15.83 -29.07 88.84
CA ALA A 396 -16.27 -28.03 87.89
C ALA A 396 -17.71 -28.22 87.36
N THR A 397 -18.24 -27.21 86.64
CA THR A 397 -19.58 -27.19 86.00
C THR A 397 -19.49 -26.54 84.61
N TYR A 398 -20.28 -27.02 83.62
CA TYR A 398 -20.20 -26.57 82.21
C TYR A 398 -21.58 -26.38 81.53
N TYR A 399 -21.68 -25.48 80.54
CA TYR A 399 -22.92 -25.04 79.85
C TYR A 399 -22.84 -25.23 78.32
N ALA A 400 -23.93 -25.58 77.62
CA ALA A 400 -23.90 -25.83 76.16
C ALA A 400 -23.86 -24.56 75.27
N VAL A 401 -23.12 -24.59 74.16
CA VAL A 401 -22.93 -23.48 73.18
C VAL A 401 -23.20 -23.94 71.75
N PHE A 402 -23.69 -23.05 70.87
CA PHE A 402 -24.03 -23.34 69.46
C PHE A 402 -23.52 -22.26 68.49
N THR A 403 -23.11 -22.66 67.28
CA THR A 403 -22.54 -21.78 66.22
C THR A 403 -23.44 -21.74 64.98
N GLU A 404 -23.52 -20.56 64.36
CA GLU A 404 -24.22 -20.27 63.09
C GLU A 404 -23.30 -20.51 61.88
N VAL A 405 -23.81 -21.07 60.77
CA VAL A 405 -23.03 -21.38 59.56
C VAL A 405 -23.69 -20.76 58.31
N ARG A 406 -22.89 -20.19 57.38
CA ARG A 406 -23.33 -19.52 56.15
C ARG A 406 -22.57 -19.98 54.89
N THR A 407 -23.20 -19.85 53.72
CA THR A 407 -22.66 -20.25 52.41
C THR A 407 -21.92 -19.12 51.68
N ASN A 408 -20.80 -19.45 51.04
CA ASN A 408 -19.96 -18.54 50.23
C ASN A 408 -19.76 -19.08 48.81
N TYR A 409 -19.41 -18.21 47.86
CA TYR A 409 -19.09 -18.53 46.47
C TYR A 409 -17.83 -17.79 45.99
N ILE A 410 -17.14 -18.34 44.99
CA ILE A 410 -15.96 -17.77 44.34
C ILE A 410 -16.38 -17.06 43.05
N ILE A 411 -16.09 -15.76 42.96
CA ILE A 411 -16.35 -14.95 41.78
C ILE A 411 -15.03 -14.60 41.11
N LYS A 412 -14.94 -14.83 39.80
CA LYS A 412 -13.78 -14.50 38.97
C LYS A 412 -14.09 -13.37 37.99
N TRP A 413 -13.09 -12.57 37.68
CA TRP A 413 -13.11 -11.57 36.61
C TRP A 413 -11.97 -11.85 35.63
N SER A 414 -12.29 -12.03 34.34
CA SER A 414 -11.33 -12.29 33.26
C SER A 414 -11.24 -11.10 32.31
N VAL A 415 -10.04 -10.55 32.18
CA VAL A 415 -9.73 -9.43 31.28
C VAL A 415 -8.55 -9.84 30.40
N ASN A 416 -8.76 -9.90 29.08
CA ASN A 416 -7.74 -10.31 28.09
C ASN A 416 -7.02 -11.63 28.46
N GLY A 417 -7.76 -12.62 28.99
CA GLY A 417 -7.21 -13.91 29.42
C GLY A 417 -6.55 -13.93 30.80
N LYS A 418 -6.43 -12.79 31.50
CA LYS A 418 -5.92 -12.72 32.87
C LYS A 418 -7.09 -12.75 33.87
N GLU A 419 -7.09 -13.74 34.75
CA GLU A 419 -8.10 -13.88 35.80
C GLU A 419 -7.69 -13.22 37.13
N THR A 420 -8.68 -12.64 37.82
CA THR A 420 -8.64 -12.28 39.25
C THR A 420 -9.82 -12.95 39.96
N SER A 421 -9.73 -13.19 41.27
CA SER A 421 -10.79 -13.91 42.01
C SER A 421 -10.98 -13.42 43.45
N ALA A 422 -12.22 -13.38 43.93
CA ALA A 422 -12.57 -13.06 45.32
C ALA A 422 -13.76 -13.90 45.82
N ILE A 423 -13.91 -14.00 47.15
CA ILE A 423 -14.96 -14.79 47.80
C ILE A 423 -16.10 -13.85 48.24
N TYR A 424 -17.33 -14.22 47.92
CA TYR A 424 -18.55 -13.47 48.24
C TYR A 424 -19.53 -14.32 49.05
N GLN A 425 -20.25 -13.69 50.00
CA GLN A 425 -21.33 -14.37 50.72
C GLN A 425 -22.53 -14.56 49.77
N LYS A 426 -23.28 -15.65 49.97
CA LYS A 426 -24.55 -15.87 49.27
C LYS A 426 -25.45 -14.62 49.35
N ASP A 427 -26.08 -14.29 48.22
CA ASP A 427 -27.00 -13.17 48.01
C ASP A 427 -26.38 -11.76 48.12
N THR A 428 -25.04 -11.64 48.09
CA THR A 428 -24.32 -10.35 47.96
C THR A 428 -23.95 -10.06 46.49
N VAL A 429 -23.98 -8.79 46.06
CA VAL A 429 -23.64 -8.39 44.67
C VAL A 429 -22.12 -8.20 44.52
N PRO A 430 -21.44 -8.96 43.62
CA PRO A 430 -20.02 -8.78 43.38
C PRO A 430 -19.70 -7.47 42.65
N ALA A 431 -18.56 -6.88 42.99
CA ALA A 431 -18.01 -5.71 42.29
C ALA A 431 -16.60 -6.02 41.78
N TYR A 432 -16.25 -5.43 40.65
CA TYR A 432 -14.87 -5.41 40.16
C TYR A 432 -14.16 -4.19 40.76
N ASP A 433 -13.01 -4.43 41.39
CA ASP A 433 -12.22 -3.45 42.14
C ASP A 433 -10.95 -2.97 41.39
N GLY A 434 -10.69 -3.52 40.20
CA GLY A 434 -9.65 -3.07 39.29
C GLY A 434 -10.01 -1.81 38.49
N GLU A 435 -9.04 -1.28 37.75
CA GLU A 435 -9.25 -0.21 36.77
C GLU A 435 -10.15 -0.69 35.63
N THR A 436 -10.92 0.21 35.00
CA THR A 436 -11.82 -0.13 33.88
C THR A 436 -11.08 -0.97 32.83
N PRO A 437 -11.57 -2.17 32.46
CA PRO A 437 -10.88 -3.03 31.51
C PRO A 437 -10.54 -2.30 30.21
N VAL A 438 -9.30 -2.47 29.74
CA VAL A 438 -8.82 -1.94 28.46
C VAL A 438 -8.38 -3.09 27.56
N LYS A 439 -8.56 -2.90 26.25
CA LYS A 439 -8.03 -3.78 25.21
C LYS A 439 -7.27 -2.89 24.23
N ALA A 440 -6.07 -3.32 23.82
CA ALA A 440 -5.27 -2.56 22.87
C ALA A 440 -6.00 -2.45 21.53
N ASP A 441 -5.94 -1.26 20.92
CA ASP A 441 -6.39 -1.03 19.55
C ASP A 441 -5.57 -1.89 18.58
N ASP A 442 -6.20 -2.37 17.51
CA ASP A 442 -5.53 -3.11 16.44
C ASP A 442 -5.38 -2.25 15.17
N GLU A 443 -4.94 -2.86 14.06
CA GLU A 443 -4.71 -2.11 12.83
C GLU A 443 -5.98 -1.44 12.27
N LEU A 444 -7.17 -1.99 12.53
CA LEU A 444 -8.44 -1.57 11.94
C LEU A 444 -9.48 -1.09 12.97
N TYR A 445 -9.37 -1.50 14.24
CA TYR A 445 -10.38 -1.24 15.27
C TYR A 445 -9.79 -0.60 16.53
N THR A 446 -10.55 0.33 17.10
CA THR A 446 -10.42 0.74 18.50
C THR A 446 -11.42 -0.02 19.38
N TYR A 447 -11.08 -0.25 20.65
CA TYR A 447 -11.90 -1.05 21.56
C TYR A 447 -12.36 -0.25 22.78
N THR A 448 -13.67 -0.23 23.04
CA THR A 448 -14.26 0.39 24.24
C THR A 448 -14.90 -0.68 25.12
N PHE A 449 -14.68 -0.65 26.43
CA PHE A 449 -15.31 -1.59 27.36
C PHE A 449 -16.83 -1.40 27.39
N ALA A 450 -17.57 -2.46 27.05
CA ALA A 450 -19.03 -2.45 26.97
C ALA A 450 -19.69 -2.99 28.25
N GLY A 451 -19.02 -3.91 28.96
CA GLY A 451 -19.50 -4.48 30.22
C GLY A 451 -19.02 -5.92 30.42
N TRP A 452 -19.72 -6.66 31.28
CA TRP A 452 -19.37 -8.04 31.64
C TRP A 452 -20.36 -9.05 31.06
N ALA A 453 -19.87 -10.22 30.65
CA ALA A 453 -20.67 -11.38 30.25
C ALA A 453 -20.28 -12.61 31.07
N THR A 454 -21.12 -13.65 31.14
CA THR A 454 -20.79 -14.94 31.80
C THR A 454 -20.03 -15.91 30.91
N GLU A 455 -19.85 -15.58 29.63
CA GLU A 455 -19.13 -16.36 28.64
C GLU A 455 -18.21 -15.44 27.83
N GLU A 456 -17.12 -15.98 27.29
CA GLU A 456 -16.16 -15.23 26.48
C GLU A 456 -16.80 -14.74 25.18
N ASN A 457 -16.79 -13.43 24.94
CA ASN A 457 -17.53 -12.75 23.86
C ASN A 457 -19.08 -12.94 23.91
N GLY A 458 -19.64 -13.26 25.08
CA GLY A 458 -21.09 -13.37 25.29
C GLY A 458 -21.83 -12.02 25.32
N GLU A 459 -23.16 -12.07 25.47
CA GLU A 459 -23.99 -10.87 25.60
C GLU A 459 -23.68 -10.10 26.89
N VAL A 460 -23.61 -8.77 26.77
CA VAL A 460 -23.34 -7.88 27.91
C VAL A 460 -24.51 -7.90 28.89
N LEU A 461 -24.22 -8.22 30.15
CA LEU A 461 -25.18 -8.18 31.24
C LEU A 461 -25.62 -6.74 31.53
N SER A 462 -26.92 -6.54 31.70
CA SER A 462 -27.48 -5.24 32.14
C SER A 462 -27.03 -4.82 33.53
N SER A 463 -26.68 -5.80 34.38
CA SER A 463 -26.04 -5.62 35.69
C SER A 463 -25.45 -6.95 36.17
N VAL A 464 -24.39 -6.91 36.98
CA VAL A 464 -23.83 -8.10 37.63
C VAL A 464 -24.82 -8.61 38.71
N PRO A 465 -25.28 -9.88 38.64
CA PRO A 465 -26.22 -10.44 39.62
C PRO A 465 -25.54 -10.83 40.95
N ALA A 466 -26.36 -11.08 41.98
CA ALA A 466 -25.89 -11.52 43.29
C ALA A 466 -25.31 -12.95 43.27
N ALA A 467 -24.29 -13.18 44.11
CA ALA A 467 -23.57 -14.44 44.23
C ALA A 467 -24.49 -15.57 44.74
N THR A 468 -24.78 -16.52 43.85
CA THR A 468 -25.64 -17.69 44.09
C THR A 468 -25.00 -19.01 43.63
N ALA A 469 -23.86 -18.93 42.94
CA ALA A 469 -22.98 -20.00 42.51
C ALA A 469 -21.58 -19.40 42.25
N ASP A 470 -20.57 -20.26 42.08
CA ASP A 470 -19.27 -19.84 41.56
C ASP A 470 -19.43 -19.43 40.07
N VAL A 471 -18.84 -18.31 39.66
CA VAL A 471 -18.99 -17.80 38.29
C VAL A 471 -17.78 -16.99 37.84
N THR A 472 -17.49 -17.01 36.53
CA THR A 472 -16.51 -16.13 35.88
C THR A 472 -17.24 -15.10 35.03
N TYR A 473 -16.89 -13.83 35.21
CA TYR A 473 -17.30 -12.73 34.34
C TYR A 473 -16.16 -12.35 33.39
N TYR A 474 -16.46 -12.26 32.11
CA TYR A 474 -15.54 -11.92 31.02
C TYR A 474 -15.79 -10.48 30.57
N ALA A 475 -14.72 -9.70 30.40
CA ALA A 475 -14.83 -8.33 29.89
C ALA A 475 -15.16 -8.34 28.40
N VAL A 476 -16.24 -7.66 28.02
CA VAL A 476 -16.69 -7.51 26.63
C VAL A 476 -16.33 -6.11 26.13
N PHE A 477 -15.85 -6.04 24.89
CA PHE A 477 -15.43 -4.80 24.24
C PHE A 477 -16.22 -4.56 22.96
N GLU A 478 -16.75 -3.35 22.80
CA GLU A 478 -17.32 -2.89 21.53
C GLU A 478 -16.18 -2.46 20.60
N ALA A 479 -16.13 -3.06 19.42
CA ALA A 479 -15.12 -2.79 18.41
C ALA A 479 -15.61 -1.70 17.44
N LYS A 480 -14.91 -0.57 17.37
CA LYS A 480 -15.23 0.53 16.46
C LYS A 480 -14.11 0.69 15.44
N LYS A 481 -14.44 0.65 14.15
CA LYS A 481 -13.43 0.84 13.10
C LYS A 481 -12.74 2.20 13.21
N ILE A 482 -11.44 2.21 12.98
CA ILE A 482 -10.65 3.43 12.75
C ILE A 482 -11.13 4.04 11.43
N GLN A 483 -11.46 5.33 11.46
CA GLN A 483 -11.90 6.08 10.28
C GLN A 483 -11.04 7.32 10.10
N PHE A 484 -10.81 7.70 8.85
CA PHE A 484 -10.12 8.92 8.47
C PHE A 484 -11.03 9.85 7.67
N ALA A 485 -10.79 11.14 7.76
CA ALA A 485 -11.50 12.17 7.03
C ALA A 485 -10.87 12.40 5.65
N LEU A 486 -11.64 12.16 4.58
CA LEU A 486 -11.34 12.63 3.23
C LEU A 486 -12.08 13.93 3.02
N THR A 487 -11.34 15.02 2.78
CA THR A 487 -11.88 16.33 2.44
C THR A 487 -11.61 16.64 0.98
N VAL A 488 -12.64 16.92 0.21
CA VAL A 488 -12.52 17.40 -1.18
C VAL A 488 -12.73 18.90 -1.17
N SER A 489 -11.73 19.65 -1.63
CA SER A 489 -11.78 21.10 -1.78
C SER A 489 -11.98 21.50 -3.23
N TYR A 490 -12.99 22.33 -3.49
CA TYR A 490 -13.37 22.74 -4.84
C TYR A 490 -12.97 24.21 -5.05
N VAL A 491 -12.04 24.47 -5.96
CA VAL A 491 -11.45 25.81 -6.17
C VAL A 491 -11.47 26.21 -7.64
N TYR A 492 -11.50 27.52 -7.93
CA TYR A 492 -11.27 28.03 -9.28
C TYR A 492 -9.78 28.17 -9.58
N GLU A 493 -9.38 28.07 -10.85
CA GLU A 493 -7.99 28.21 -11.31
C GLU A 493 -7.35 29.57 -10.95
N ASN A 494 -8.15 30.64 -10.86
CA ASN A 494 -7.71 31.97 -10.43
C ASN A 494 -7.68 32.15 -8.89
N GLY A 495 -7.98 31.10 -8.13
CA GLY A 495 -8.11 31.11 -6.67
C GLY A 495 -9.53 31.48 -6.20
N GLY A 496 -9.88 30.98 -5.01
CA GLY A 496 -11.21 31.12 -4.43
C GLY A 496 -12.04 29.84 -4.53
N THR A 497 -13.10 29.76 -3.71
CA THR A 497 -13.96 28.59 -3.56
C THR A 497 -14.94 28.46 -4.73
N ALA A 498 -14.95 27.31 -5.40
CA ALA A 498 -15.87 26.98 -6.48
C ALA A 498 -17.17 26.32 -5.98
N ALA A 499 -17.06 25.45 -4.95
CA ALA A 499 -18.17 24.84 -4.24
C ALA A 499 -17.79 24.56 -2.78
N GLU A 500 -18.78 24.31 -1.91
CA GLU A 500 -18.51 23.96 -0.51
C GLU A 500 -17.68 22.66 -0.40
N ASN A 501 -16.66 22.66 0.46
CA ASN A 501 -15.81 21.49 0.65
C ASN A 501 -16.62 20.30 1.20
N LYS A 502 -16.40 19.11 0.64
CA LYS A 502 -17.07 17.87 1.06
C LYS A 502 -16.13 17.05 1.94
N THR A 503 -16.48 16.84 3.21
CA THR A 503 -15.74 15.94 4.11
C THR A 503 -16.55 14.69 4.40
N VAL A 504 -15.94 13.52 4.24
CA VAL A 504 -16.52 12.21 4.57
C VAL A 504 -15.57 11.39 5.45
N LEU A 505 -16.10 10.66 6.43
CA LEU A 505 -15.35 9.67 7.18
C LEU A 505 -15.39 8.33 6.44
N ILE A 506 -14.21 7.75 6.20
CA ILE A 506 -14.03 6.48 5.50
C ILE A 506 -13.21 5.56 6.39
N ASP A 507 -13.62 4.30 6.50
CA ASP A 507 -12.89 3.27 7.25
C ASP A 507 -11.44 3.14 6.76
N LYS A 508 -10.50 2.95 7.68
CA LYS A 508 -9.09 2.69 7.37
C LYS A 508 -8.97 1.47 6.44
N LYS A 509 -8.13 1.60 5.40
CA LYS A 509 -7.96 0.67 4.26
C LYS A 509 -9.18 0.48 3.35
N ALA A 510 -10.31 1.17 3.54
CA ALA A 510 -11.41 1.09 2.58
C ALA A 510 -11.10 1.86 1.29
N VAL A 511 -11.62 1.34 0.17
CA VAL A 511 -11.57 1.98 -1.15
C VAL A 511 -12.67 3.04 -1.24
N TYR A 512 -12.33 4.24 -1.70
CA TYR A 512 -13.29 5.28 -2.05
C TYR A 512 -13.28 5.56 -3.55
N GLY A 513 -14.40 6.06 -4.07
CA GLY A 513 -14.56 6.40 -5.49
C GLY A 513 -15.75 7.32 -5.74
N LYS A 514 -16.30 7.27 -6.96
CA LYS A 514 -17.25 8.25 -7.50
C LYS A 514 -18.33 8.73 -6.53
N GLU A 515 -19.03 7.82 -5.85
CA GLU A 515 -20.13 8.16 -4.94
C GLU A 515 -19.72 9.14 -3.82
N LEU A 516 -18.46 9.07 -3.39
CA LEU A 516 -17.89 9.94 -2.37
C LEU A 516 -17.18 11.17 -2.95
N THR A 517 -16.65 11.10 -4.17
CA THR A 517 -15.74 12.10 -4.76
C THR A 517 -16.26 12.82 -6.01
N GLU A 518 -17.50 12.57 -6.45
CA GLU A 518 -18.08 13.25 -7.60
C GLU A 518 -18.07 14.79 -7.45
N SER A 519 -17.47 15.44 -8.44
CA SER A 519 -17.30 16.89 -8.51
C SER A 519 -18.63 17.54 -8.92
N PRO A 520 -19.13 18.56 -8.20
CA PRO A 520 -20.37 19.24 -8.56
C PRO A 520 -20.30 19.89 -9.95
N GLU A 521 -21.40 19.91 -10.68
CA GLU A 521 -21.49 20.67 -11.93
C GLU A 521 -21.58 22.17 -11.63
N ILE A 522 -20.75 22.97 -12.31
CA ILE A 522 -20.69 24.42 -12.18
C ILE A 522 -20.85 25.03 -13.57
N GLU A 523 -21.85 25.89 -13.76
CA GLU A 523 -22.18 26.48 -15.05
C GLU A 523 -21.00 27.27 -15.64
N GLY A 524 -20.58 26.93 -16.87
CA GLY A 524 -19.45 27.58 -17.54
C GLY A 524 -18.05 27.13 -17.09
N TYR A 525 -17.94 26.09 -16.24
CA TYR A 525 -16.66 25.53 -15.80
C TYR A 525 -16.65 24.00 -15.92
N LEU A 526 -15.48 23.42 -16.15
CA LEU A 526 -15.26 21.97 -16.00
C LEU A 526 -14.11 21.72 -15.02
N PRO A 527 -14.20 20.68 -14.16
CA PRO A 527 -13.14 20.31 -13.24
C PRO A 527 -11.99 19.59 -13.96
N ASP A 528 -10.78 19.67 -13.39
CA ASP A 528 -9.61 18.86 -13.77
C ASP A 528 -9.84 17.35 -13.57
N ASN A 529 -10.69 16.98 -12.61
CA ASN A 529 -11.13 15.61 -12.34
C ASN A 529 -12.64 15.63 -12.00
N PHE A 530 -13.45 14.91 -12.79
CA PHE A 530 -14.90 14.80 -12.54
C PHE A 530 -15.22 13.94 -11.31
N TRP A 531 -14.29 13.06 -10.95
CA TRP A 531 -14.21 12.35 -9.67
C TRP A 531 -12.82 11.68 -9.58
N PHE A 532 -12.50 11.05 -8.46
CA PHE A 532 -11.25 10.28 -8.28
C PHE A 532 -11.44 9.16 -7.25
N SER A 533 -10.49 8.22 -7.17
CA SER A 533 -10.58 7.06 -6.26
C SER A 533 -9.23 6.73 -5.65
N GLY A 534 -9.25 6.03 -4.52
CA GLY A 534 -8.06 5.66 -3.76
C GLY A 534 -8.40 4.77 -2.57
N ILE A 535 -7.39 4.48 -1.75
CA ILE A 535 -7.51 3.73 -0.49
C ILE A 535 -7.30 4.70 0.67
N MET A 536 -8.11 4.61 1.72
CA MET A 536 -8.03 5.52 2.86
C MET A 536 -6.99 5.04 3.90
N THR A 537 -5.77 5.59 3.85
CA THR A 537 -4.68 5.23 4.77
C THR A 537 -4.44 6.23 5.90
N GLU A 538 -4.89 7.48 5.71
CA GLU A 538 -4.70 8.61 6.64
C GLU A 538 -5.72 9.72 6.32
N ASN A 539 -5.84 10.74 7.20
CA ASN A 539 -6.65 11.92 6.90
C ASN A 539 -6.09 12.66 5.67
N LYS A 540 -6.91 12.89 4.65
CA LYS A 540 -6.46 13.43 3.36
C LYS A 540 -7.31 14.61 2.92
N THR A 541 -6.67 15.61 2.31
CA THR A 541 -7.35 16.65 1.53
C THR A 541 -6.94 16.54 0.07
N GLU A 542 -7.94 16.52 -0.81
CA GLU A 542 -7.79 16.48 -2.27
C GLU A 542 -8.40 17.75 -2.88
N THR A 543 -7.74 18.35 -3.85
CA THR A 543 -8.19 19.60 -4.47
C THR A 543 -8.64 19.34 -5.91
N VAL A 544 -9.86 19.76 -6.24
CA VAL A 544 -10.42 19.76 -7.59
C VAL A 544 -10.44 21.19 -8.11
N THR A 545 -9.73 21.44 -9.21
CA THR A 545 -9.62 22.76 -9.82
C THR A 545 -10.60 22.91 -10.99
N TYR A 546 -11.43 23.94 -10.94
CA TYR A 546 -12.35 24.31 -12.00
C TYR A 546 -11.72 25.35 -12.93
N LYS A 547 -11.72 25.05 -14.24
CA LYS A 547 -11.31 25.98 -15.29
C LYS A 547 -12.49 26.32 -16.18
N THR A 548 -12.54 27.55 -16.67
CA THR A 548 -13.59 28.03 -17.58
C THR A 548 -13.71 27.14 -18.81
N ALA A 549 -14.94 26.80 -19.19
CA ALA A 549 -15.24 26.00 -20.37
C ALA A 549 -15.99 26.83 -21.41
N ASP A 550 -15.52 26.80 -22.65
CA ASP A 550 -16.24 27.36 -23.79
C ASP A 550 -17.34 26.37 -24.21
N VAL A 551 -18.60 26.81 -24.15
CA VAL A 551 -19.77 25.96 -24.40
C VAL A 551 -20.22 26.14 -25.85
N TRP A 552 -20.33 25.04 -26.59
CA TRP A 552 -20.88 25.05 -27.94
C TRP A 552 -22.37 25.37 -27.92
N ASP A 553 -22.84 26.22 -28.82
CA ASP A 553 -24.28 26.50 -29.02
C ASP A 553 -25.02 25.43 -29.86
N GLY A 554 -24.32 24.36 -30.25
CA GLY A 554 -24.84 23.29 -31.10
C GLY A 554 -24.89 23.59 -32.60
N THR A 555 -24.51 24.79 -33.05
CA THR A 555 -24.67 25.24 -34.45
C THR A 555 -23.46 25.97 -35.04
N THR A 556 -22.77 26.79 -34.26
CA THR A 556 -21.70 27.68 -34.73
C THR A 556 -20.44 26.91 -35.09
N VAL A 557 -19.81 27.30 -36.20
CA VAL A 557 -18.53 26.79 -36.67
C VAL A 557 -17.60 27.99 -36.84
N ALA A 558 -16.38 27.92 -36.28
CA ALA A 558 -15.39 28.97 -36.48
C ALA A 558 -14.94 29.03 -37.96
N LYS A 559 -14.23 30.09 -38.34
CA LYS A 559 -13.66 30.25 -39.69
C LYS A 559 -12.19 29.80 -39.81
N GLY A 560 -11.60 29.41 -38.69
CA GLY A 560 -10.18 29.10 -38.50
C GLY A 560 -9.89 28.84 -37.02
N TYR A 561 -8.63 28.56 -36.71
CA TYR A 561 -8.13 28.39 -35.33
C TYR A 561 -7.81 29.73 -34.66
N GLU A 562 -7.51 29.73 -33.35
CA GLU A 562 -7.14 30.95 -32.60
C GLU A 562 -5.84 31.55 -33.12
N SER A 563 -4.84 30.68 -33.34
CA SER A 563 -3.51 31.00 -33.83
C SER A 563 -2.80 29.71 -34.26
N GLY A 564 -1.53 29.81 -34.68
CA GLY A 564 -0.72 28.70 -35.17
C GLY A 564 -0.79 28.51 -36.68
N ASP A 565 0.23 27.85 -37.23
CA ASP A 565 0.30 27.40 -38.64
C ASP A 565 0.21 25.87 -38.79
N GLY A 566 0.26 25.15 -37.65
CA GLY A 566 0.13 23.70 -37.59
C GLY A 566 1.47 22.94 -37.60
N THR A 567 2.60 23.64 -37.54
CA THR A 567 3.92 23.04 -37.25
C THR A 567 4.03 22.58 -35.78
N GLU A 568 5.08 21.82 -35.45
CA GLU A 568 5.30 21.34 -34.08
C GLU A 568 5.63 22.49 -33.12
N GLU A 569 6.40 23.47 -33.60
CA GLU A 569 6.79 24.68 -32.89
C GLU A 569 5.63 25.68 -32.75
N ASN A 570 4.71 25.72 -33.73
CA ASN A 570 3.59 26.67 -33.79
C ASN A 570 2.25 25.96 -34.09
N PRO A 571 1.78 25.08 -33.18
CA PRO A 571 0.60 24.24 -33.39
C PRO A 571 -0.68 25.07 -33.48
N TYR A 572 -1.68 24.58 -34.20
CA TYR A 572 -2.99 25.22 -34.26
C TYR A 572 -3.64 25.24 -32.87
N ILE A 573 -3.91 26.44 -32.36
CA ILE A 573 -4.50 26.63 -31.03
C ILE A 573 -6.02 26.56 -31.11
N ILE A 574 -6.61 25.65 -30.32
CA ILE A 574 -8.05 25.46 -30.17
C ILE A 574 -8.44 25.94 -28.76
N LYS A 575 -9.10 27.09 -28.71
CA LYS A 575 -9.53 27.78 -27.48
C LYS A 575 -11.04 27.86 -27.34
N THR A 576 -11.80 27.63 -28.42
CA THR A 576 -13.26 27.63 -28.40
C THR A 576 -13.84 26.34 -28.97
N ALA A 577 -15.04 25.98 -28.51
CA ALA A 577 -15.79 24.82 -28.96
C ALA A 577 -16.15 24.94 -30.45
N ALA A 578 -16.39 26.16 -30.93
CA ALA A 578 -16.57 26.46 -32.35
C ALA A 578 -15.30 26.18 -33.20
N GLN A 579 -14.09 26.28 -32.64
CA GLN A 579 -12.83 25.91 -33.30
C GLN A 579 -12.62 24.39 -33.34
N LEU A 580 -12.99 23.66 -32.28
CA LEU A 580 -13.03 22.18 -32.33
C LEU A 580 -14.08 21.69 -33.34
N LYS A 581 -15.23 22.38 -33.41
CA LYS A 581 -16.24 22.12 -34.45
C LYS A 581 -15.70 22.42 -35.85
N TYR A 582 -14.92 23.48 -36.03
CA TYR A 582 -14.25 23.77 -37.32
C TYR A 582 -13.32 22.64 -37.75
N MET A 583 -12.47 22.13 -36.85
CA MET A 583 -11.63 20.94 -37.09
C MET A 583 -12.46 19.73 -37.56
N GLN A 584 -13.59 19.48 -36.90
CA GLN A 584 -14.51 18.39 -37.24
C GLN A 584 -15.12 18.53 -38.65
N THR A 585 -15.38 19.76 -39.11
CA THR A 585 -15.90 20.02 -40.45
C THR A 585 -14.88 19.97 -41.58
N GLN A 586 -13.56 20.10 -41.31
CA GLN A 586 -12.54 20.16 -42.37
C GLN A 586 -12.46 18.91 -43.25
N TYR A 587 -13.00 17.79 -42.78
CA TYR A 587 -12.86 16.49 -43.45
C TYR A 587 -14.10 15.58 -43.34
N SER A 588 -15.27 16.14 -43.03
CA SER A 588 -16.51 15.36 -42.90
C SER A 588 -17.04 14.88 -44.26
N GLY A 589 -17.28 13.57 -44.40
CA GLY A 589 -17.91 12.95 -45.57
C GLY A 589 -16.99 12.25 -46.56
N ALA A 590 -15.67 12.25 -46.33
CA ALA A 590 -14.69 11.57 -47.19
C ALA A 590 -14.26 10.20 -46.63
N LYS A 591 -14.19 9.18 -47.49
CA LYS A 591 -13.89 7.77 -47.12
C LYS A 591 -12.45 7.35 -47.43
N SER A 592 -11.90 6.48 -46.60
CA SER A 592 -10.57 5.89 -46.76
C SER A 592 -9.42 6.92 -46.79
N GLN A 593 -9.50 7.97 -45.98
CA GLN A 593 -8.55 9.09 -45.99
C GLN A 593 -7.81 9.26 -44.67
N THR A 594 -6.74 10.07 -44.68
CA THR A 594 -6.06 10.54 -43.46
C THR A 594 -6.10 12.07 -43.40
N TYR A 595 -6.87 12.61 -42.47
CA TYR A 595 -6.96 14.05 -42.22
C TYR A 595 -5.77 14.53 -41.37
N ALA A 596 -5.29 15.75 -41.67
CA ALA A 596 -4.31 16.48 -40.87
C ALA A 596 -2.96 15.79 -40.62
N LYS A 597 -2.53 14.87 -41.49
CA LYS A 597 -1.23 14.19 -41.36
C LYS A 597 -0.08 15.21 -41.32
N GLY A 598 0.73 15.14 -40.26
CA GLY A 598 1.86 16.05 -40.04
C GLY A 598 1.50 17.43 -39.49
N LEU A 599 0.23 17.68 -39.15
CA LEU A 599 -0.21 18.91 -38.48
C LEU A 599 -0.37 18.70 -36.98
N PHE A 600 -0.05 19.74 -36.21
CA PHE A 600 -0.10 19.76 -34.75
C PHE A 600 -1.19 20.72 -34.27
N PHE A 601 -1.87 20.32 -33.19
CA PHE A 601 -2.99 21.02 -32.57
C PHE A 601 -2.82 21.02 -31.07
N LYS A 602 -3.19 22.12 -30.40
CA LYS A 602 -3.12 22.22 -28.93
C LYS A 602 -4.38 22.88 -28.37
N LEU A 603 -4.94 22.29 -27.31
CA LEU A 603 -6.05 22.92 -26.58
C LEU A 603 -5.54 24.03 -25.65
N ALA A 604 -6.33 25.10 -25.55
CA ALA A 604 -6.07 26.25 -24.70
C ALA A 604 -7.25 26.62 -23.77
N ALA A 605 -8.31 25.80 -23.74
CA ALA A 605 -9.44 25.92 -22.82
C ALA A 605 -10.17 24.56 -22.70
N ASN A 606 -10.98 24.42 -21.64
CA ASN A 606 -11.97 23.35 -21.57
C ASN A 606 -13.08 23.60 -22.60
N LEU A 607 -13.60 22.56 -23.23
CA LEU A 607 -14.60 22.65 -24.30
C LEU A 607 -15.81 21.78 -23.97
N ASP A 608 -17.01 22.36 -23.92
CA ASP A 608 -18.25 21.62 -23.72
C ASP A 608 -19.04 21.55 -25.03
N MET A 609 -19.15 20.34 -25.59
CA MET A 609 -19.87 20.07 -26.83
C MET A 609 -21.25 19.44 -26.59
N THR A 610 -21.75 19.40 -25.34
CA THR A 610 -22.95 18.60 -24.97
C THR A 610 -24.28 19.17 -25.48
N ALA A 611 -24.32 20.44 -25.90
CA ALA A 611 -25.53 21.11 -26.40
C ALA A 611 -26.15 20.46 -27.66
N ALA A 612 -25.38 19.68 -28.42
CA ALA A 612 -25.89 18.88 -29.53
C ALA A 612 -25.08 17.59 -29.70
N SER A 613 -25.66 16.58 -30.40
CA SER A 613 -24.98 15.29 -30.58
C SER A 613 -23.69 15.44 -31.39
N TRP A 614 -22.56 15.07 -30.79
CA TRP A 614 -21.25 15.13 -31.42
C TRP A 614 -21.12 14.07 -32.52
N THR A 615 -20.71 14.54 -33.69
CA THR A 615 -20.30 13.70 -34.82
C THR A 615 -18.77 13.68 -34.86
N PRO A 616 -18.10 12.51 -34.92
CA PRO A 616 -16.65 12.42 -34.76
C PRO A 616 -15.85 13.28 -35.76
N ILE A 617 -14.61 13.63 -35.40
CA ILE A 617 -13.60 14.14 -36.33
C ILE A 617 -13.19 13.01 -37.29
N ALA A 618 -12.87 13.37 -38.54
CA ALA A 618 -12.64 12.42 -39.65
C ALA A 618 -13.84 11.50 -39.94
N ASN A 619 -15.07 11.93 -39.63
CA ASN A 619 -16.29 11.18 -39.96
C ASN A 619 -16.43 10.97 -41.48
N ARG A 620 -16.43 9.71 -41.92
CA ARG A 620 -16.46 9.34 -43.35
C ARG A 620 -17.83 9.44 -44.03
N GLY A 621 -18.89 9.74 -43.27
CA GLY A 621 -20.29 9.63 -43.71
C GLY A 621 -20.77 8.18 -43.89
N VAL A 622 -22.04 7.93 -43.51
CA VAL A 622 -22.78 6.64 -43.51
C VAL A 622 -22.19 5.49 -42.66
N ASN A 623 -23.11 4.67 -42.10
CA ASN A 623 -22.86 3.57 -41.15
C ASN A 623 -22.17 2.32 -41.75
N THR A 624 -21.16 2.45 -42.62
CA THR A 624 -20.49 1.29 -43.27
C THR A 624 -19.44 0.63 -42.38
N ASN A 625 -19.28 -0.70 -42.42
CA ASN A 625 -18.23 -1.44 -41.69
C ASN A 625 -16.84 -1.42 -42.40
N SER A 626 -16.64 -0.51 -43.36
CA SER A 626 -15.43 -0.40 -44.17
C SER A 626 -15.23 1.03 -44.70
N GLY A 627 -14.00 1.33 -45.13
CA GLY A 627 -13.61 2.64 -45.67
C GLY A 627 -13.33 3.70 -44.61
N TRP A 628 -12.82 3.29 -43.44
CA TRP A 628 -12.48 4.15 -42.30
C TRP A 628 -11.57 5.32 -42.71
N SER A 629 -11.87 6.50 -42.19
CA SER A 629 -11.03 7.68 -42.27
C SER A 629 -10.37 7.96 -40.91
N TYR A 630 -9.17 8.51 -40.92
CA TYR A 630 -8.33 8.64 -39.73
C TYR A 630 -7.87 10.07 -39.51
N PHE A 631 -7.80 10.51 -38.26
CA PHE A 631 -7.01 11.66 -37.87
C PHE A 631 -5.54 11.24 -37.75
N GLY A 632 -4.68 11.77 -38.62
CA GLY A 632 -3.25 11.52 -38.65
C GLY A 632 -2.39 12.67 -38.12
N GLY A 633 -3.00 13.69 -37.53
CA GLY A 633 -2.30 14.79 -36.88
C GLY A 633 -1.90 14.47 -35.44
N ASN A 634 -1.37 15.47 -34.75
CA ASN A 634 -0.95 15.39 -33.36
C ASN A 634 -1.81 16.36 -32.53
N LEU A 635 -2.72 15.85 -31.70
CA LEU A 635 -3.51 16.65 -30.76
C LEU A 635 -2.92 16.56 -29.35
N ASP A 636 -2.47 17.69 -28.82
CA ASP A 636 -2.11 17.87 -27.42
C ASP A 636 -3.28 18.52 -26.66
N GLY A 637 -3.94 17.75 -25.82
CA GLY A 637 -5.02 18.21 -24.94
C GLY A 637 -4.53 19.20 -23.86
N ASN A 638 -3.23 19.27 -23.59
CA ASN A 638 -2.61 20.22 -22.66
C ASN A 638 -3.29 20.25 -21.26
N GLY A 639 -3.84 19.11 -20.82
CA GLY A 639 -4.58 18.95 -19.57
C GLY A 639 -6.04 19.43 -19.60
N TYR A 640 -6.53 19.96 -20.71
CA TYR A 640 -7.91 20.42 -20.85
C TYR A 640 -8.90 19.30 -21.17
N ALA A 641 -10.16 19.54 -20.81
CA ALA A 641 -11.28 18.64 -21.01
C ALA A 641 -12.09 18.95 -22.27
N VAL A 642 -12.57 17.89 -22.92
CA VAL A 642 -13.61 17.93 -23.95
C VAL A 642 -14.80 17.10 -23.46
N LYS A 643 -15.89 17.77 -23.07
CA LYS A 643 -17.16 17.11 -22.66
C LYS A 643 -18.02 16.90 -23.91
N LEU A 644 -18.49 15.68 -24.14
CA LEU A 644 -19.20 15.27 -25.35
C LEU A 644 -20.54 14.61 -25.02
N THR A 645 -21.54 14.80 -25.88
CA THR A 645 -22.68 13.89 -26.02
C THR A 645 -22.58 13.25 -27.40
N ALA A 646 -21.82 12.17 -27.55
CA ALA A 646 -21.46 11.62 -28.85
C ALA A 646 -22.33 10.41 -29.25
N GLY A 647 -22.94 10.48 -30.43
CA GLY A 647 -23.63 9.37 -31.05
C GLY A 647 -25.00 9.02 -30.45
N SER A 648 -25.39 7.75 -30.64
CA SER A 648 -26.66 7.09 -30.31
C SER A 648 -26.57 5.61 -30.72
N SER A 649 -27.51 4.79 -30.26
CA SER A 649 -27.68 3.38 -30.68
C SER A 649 -27.85 3.15 -32.19
N SER A 650 -28.12 4.20 -32.97
CA SER A 650 -28.30 4.15 -34.42
C SER A 650 -27.00 4.37 -35.24
N PHE A 651 -25.92 4.87 -34.63
CA PHE A 651 -24.64 5.06 -35.31
C PHE A 651 -23.76 3.82 -35.18
N ASN A 652 -23.04 3.43 -36.24
CA ASN A 652 -22.14 2.28 -36.21
C ASN A 652 -21.05 2.45 -35.15
N GLY A 653 -20.37 3.61 -35.16
CA GLY A 653 -19.34 3.99 -34.20
C GLY A 653 -19.55 5.41 -33.65
N ALA A 654 -19.19 5.64 -32.39
CA ALA A 654 -19.17 6.96 -31.74
C ALA A 654 -17.93 7.14 -30.85
N ALA A 655 -17.32 8.33 -30.90
CA ALA A 655 -16.15 8.77 -30.14
C ALA A 655 -15.84 10.24 -30.49
N LEU A 656 -14.79 10.85 -29.91
CA LEU A 656 -14.25 12.14 -30.36
C LEU A 656 -13.79 12.09 -31.83
N PHE A 657 -13.03 11.05 -32.18
CA PHE A 657 -12.52 10.75 -33.53
C PHE A 657 -13.18 9.48 -34.10
N GLU A 658 -13.37 9.43 -35.41
CA GLU A 658 -13.76 8.18 -36.08
C GLU A 658 -12.65 7.13 -35.91
N GLY A 659 -11.48 7.46 -36.41
CA GLY A 659 -10.28 6.69 -36.19
C GLY A 659 -9.05 7.59 -36.07
N ILE A 660 -7.97 7.02 -35.55
CA ILE A 660 -6.68 7.69 -35.40
C ILE A 660 -5.55 6.93 -36.11
N SER A 661 -4.57 7.68 -36.61
CA SER A 661 -3.31 7.18 -37.15
C SER A 661 -2.14 8.12 -36.84
N GLY A 662 -2.35 9.06 -35.91
CA GLY A 662 -1.37 9.98 -35.37
C GLY A 662 -1.45 9.99 -33.85
N THR A 663 -1.15 11.12 -33.21
CA THR A 663 -1.05 11.23 -31.75
C THR A 663 -2.25 11.94 -31.14
N VAL A 664 -2.79 11.41 -30.04
CA VAL A 664 -3.68 12.14 -29.13
C VAL A 664 -3.10 12.02 -27.72
N LYS A 665 -2.74 13.14 -27.07
CA LYS A 665 -2.15 13.11 -25.74
C LYS A 665 -2.68 14.16 -24.77
N ASN A 666 -2.44 13.98 -23.47
CA ASN A 666 -2.72 14.96 -22.39
C ASN A 666 -4.18 15.47 -22.38
N LEU A 667 -5.15 14.59 -22.68
CA LEU A 667 -6.54 14.99 -22.93
C LEU A 667 -7.47 14.40 -21.86
N VAL A 668 -8.40 15.22 -21.36
CA VAL A 668 -9.53 14.73 -20.57
C VAL A 668 -10.77 14.64 -21.47
N VAL A 669 -11.48 13.52 -21.46
CA VAL A 669 -12.74 13.35 -22.22
C VAL A 669 -13.85 13.01 -21.25
N ALA A 670 -15.00 13.70 -21.34
CA ALA A 670 -16.11 13.56 -20.40
C ALA A 670 -17.47 13.50 -21.10
N GLY A 671 -18.54 13.19 -20.34
CA GLY A 671 -19.92 13.17 -20.84
C GLY A 671 -20.42 11.76 -21.19
N THR A 672 -21.00 11.57 -22.38
CA THR A 672 -21.60 10.29 -22.80
C THR A 672 -21.26 9.96 -24.24
N VAL A 673 -20.95 8.68 -24.50
CA VAL A 673 -20.70 8.16 -25.86
C VAL A 673 -21.53 6.90 -26.08
N GLN A 674 -22.38 6.89 -27.11
CA GLN A 674 -23.17 5.73 -27.47
C GLN A 674 -22.97 5.36 -28.95
N GLY A 675 -22.58 4.11 -29.20
CA GLY A 675 -22.55 3.51 -30.53
C GLY A 675 -23.45 2.28 -30.64
N SER A 676 -23.55 1.73 -31.85
CA SER A 676 -24.21 0.45 -32.09
C SER A 676 -23.22 -0.69 -31.90
N THR A 677 -22.13 -0.73 -32.69
CA THR A 677 -21.14 -1.81 -32.68
C THR A 677 -19.77 -1.39 -32.15
N ARG A 678 -19.44 -0.08 -32.17
CA ARG A 678 -18.16 0.44 -31.67
C ARG A 678 -18.38 1.70 -30.85
N ALA A 679 -17.71 1.83 -29.70
CA ALA A 679 -17.69 3.10 -28.96
C ALA A 679 -16.44 3.22 -28.10
N ALA A 680 -15.94 4.45 -27.95
CA ALA A 680 -14.94 4.84 -26.96
C ALA A 680 -14.86 6.36 -26.79
N SER A 681 -14.07 6.85 -25.85
CA SER A 681 -13.86 8.30 -25.66
C SER A 681 -13.04 8.93 -26.79
N VAL A 682 -11.85 8.40 -27.08
CA VAL A 682 -10.93 8.98 -28.07
C VAL A 682 -11.33 8.58 -29.48
N ALA A 683 -11.28 7.29 -29.80
CA ALA A 683 -11.52 6.80 -31.15
C ALA A 683 -12.17 5.43 -31.15
N TYR A 684 -13.05 5.14 -32.11
CA TYR A 684 -13.66 3.81 -32.21
C TYR A 684 -12.91 2.84 -33.13
N THR A 685 -11.92 3.33 -33.90
CA THR A 685 -10.95 2.50 -34.64
C THR A 685 -9.54 3.15 -34.68
N ALA A 686 -8.50 2.42 -35.08
CA ALA A 686 -7.17 2.98 -35.33
C ALA A 686 -6.45 2.34 -36.54
N ASN A 687 -5.37 2.97 -37.00
CA ASN A 687 -4.48 2.53 -38.08
C ASN A 687 -3.00 2.65 -37.65
N THR A 688 -2.10 2.01 -38.40
CA THR A 688 -0.71 1.76 -37.97
C THR A 688 0.03 3.05 -37.61
N GLY A 689 0.72 3.03 -36.46
CA GLY A 689 1.52 4.15 -35.95
C GLY A 689 0.76 5.14 -35.07
N PHE A 690 -0.48 4.81 -34.67
CA PHE A 690 -1.22 5.63 -33.72
C PHE A 690 -0.60 5.61 -32.31
N VAL A 691 -0.70 6.74 -31.61
CA VAL A 691 -0.29 6.89 -30.21
C VAL A 691 -1.43 7.55 -29.42
N ILE A 692 -1.84 6.94 -28.30
CA ILE A 692 -2.68 7.58 -27.29
C ILE A 692 -1.90 7.64 -25.98
N GLU A 693 -1.72 8.83 -25.41
CA GLU A 693 -0.87 9.01 -24.22
C GLU A 693 -1.49 9.93 -23.18
N ASN A 694 -1.46 9.58 -21.89
CA ASN A 694 -1.93 10.45 -20.81
C ASN A 694 -3.35 11.00 -21.05
N VAL A 695 -4.27 10.11 -21.44
CA VAL A 695 -5.69 10.45 -21.65
C VAL A 695 -6.53 9.94 -20.48
N LYS A 696 -7.37 10.80 -19.91
CA LYS A 696 -8.34 10.45 -18.87
C LYS A 696 -9.76 10.40 -19.44
N ASN A 697 -10.42 9.25 -19.34
CA ASN A 697 -11.84 9.10 -19.70
C ASN A 697 -12.77 9.16 -18.48
N PHE A 698 -13.62 10.19 -18.46
CA PHE A 698 -14.79 10.35 -17.59
C PHE A 698 -16.12 10.24 -18.37
N ALA A 699 -16.10 9.96 -19.68
CA ALA A 699 -17.31 9.75 -20.47
C ALA A 699 -17.82 8.31 -20.36
N SER A 700 -19.09 8.13 -19.97
CA SER A 700 -19.72 6.80 -19.96
C SER A 700 -19.88 6.28 -21.39
N ILE A 701 -19.32 5.09 -21.66
CA ILE A 701 -19.27 4.50 -23.00
C ILE A 701 -20.25 3.32 -23.09
N THR A 702 -21.14 3.32 -24.09
CA THR A 702 -22.10 2.22 -24.31
C THR A 702 -22.13 1.78 -25.78
N THR A 703 -22.18 0.47 -26.05
CA THR A 703 -22.66 -0.08 -27.33
C THR A 703 -23.95 -0.89 -27.16
N SER A 704 -24.84 -0.86 -28.16
CA SER A 704 -26.19 -1.46 -28.07
C SER A 704 -26.43 -2.68 -28.96
N ASN A 705 -25.47 -3.11 -29.78
CA ASN A 705 -25.65 -4.25 -30.69
C ASN A 705 -25.46 -5.58 -29.95
N ALA A 706 -26.49 -6.44 -29.98
CA ALA A 706 -26.53 -7.73 -29.28
C ALA A 706 -25.79 -8.89 -29.99
N LYS A 707 -25.01 -8.62 -31.05
CA LYS A 707 -24.26 -9.63 -31.81
C LYS A 707 -22.78 -9.30 -31.98
N GLU A 708 -22.44 -8.04 -32.22
CA GLU A 708 -21.08 -7.57 -32.47
C GLU A 708 -20.88 -6.22 -31.76
N ALA A 709 -20.07 -6.21 -30.71
CA ALA A 709 -19.77 -5.03 -29.92
C ALA A 709 -18.27 -4.98 -29.60
N TYR A 710 -17.69 -3.79 -29.78
CA TYR A 710 -16.31 -3.45 -29.47
C TYR A 710 -16.28 -2.14 -28.70
N THR A 711 -16.29 -2.24 -27.37
CA THR A 711 -16.45 -1.09 -26.47
C THR A 711 -15.19 -0.93 -25.65
N GLY A 712 -14.49 0.18 -25.83
CA GLY A 712 -13.32 0.54 -25.03
C GLY A 712 -13.57 1.84 -24.27
N GLY A 713 -13.01 2.04 -23.09
CA GLY A 713 -13.03 3.37 -22.47
C GLY A 713 -12.22 4.40 -23.30
N ILE A 714 -11.11 3.98 -23.91
CA ILE A 714 -10.20 4.83 -24.69
C ILE A 714 -10.28 4.55 -26.20
N LEU A 715 -10.19 3.28 -26.61
CA LEU A 715 -10.18 2.85 -28.02
C LEU A 715 -11.18 1.70 -28.27
N GLY A 716 -12.12 1.87 -29.22
CA GLY A 716 -13.16 0.87 -29.48
C GLY A 716 -12.60 -0.46 -29.98
N MET A 717 -11.87 -0.43 -31.09
CA MET A 717 -11.09 -1.57 -31.57
C MET A 717 -9.89 -1.16 -32.44
N THR A 718 -8.98 -2.08 -32.73
CA THR A 718 -7.96 -1.88 -33.78
C THR A 718 -7.55 -3.21 -34.45
N LYS A 719 -7.00 -3.11 -35.66
CA LYS A 719 -6.34 -4.21 -36.39
C LYS A 719 -4.90 -3.84 -36.79
N ALA A 720 -4.39 -2.74 -36.26
CA ALA A 720 -3.14 -2.12 -36.64
C ALA A 720 -2.27 -1.89 -35.40
N ALA A 721 -0.95 -1.88 -35.61
CA ALA A 721 0.00 -1.69 -34.54
C ALA A 721 0.05 -0.23 -34.06
N GLY A 722 0.24 -0.05 -32.75
CA GLY A 722 0.31 1.26 -32.12
C GLY A 722 0.40 1.15 -30.60
N THR A 723 0.32 2.30 -29.95
CA THR A 723 0.77 2.46 -28.57
C THR A 723 -0.28 3.18 -27.73
N ILE A 724 -0.58 2.66 -26.54
CA ILE A 724 -1.44 3.31 -25.55
C ILE A 724 -0.68 3.38 -24.22
N LYS A 725 -0.36 4.59 -23.76
CA LYS A 725 0.52 4.84 -22.61
C LYS A 725 -0.17 5.72 -21.56
N ASN A 726 -0.06 5.36 -20.28
CA ASN A 726 -0.48 6.18 -19.14
C ASN A 726 -1.95 6.66 -19.22
N CYS A 727 -2.82 5.90 -19.88
CA CYS A 727 -4.23 6.26 -20.06
C CYS A 727 -5.09 5.71 -18.93
N VAL A 728 -6.05 6.49 -18.46
CA VAL A 728 -6.91 6.15 -17.31
C VAL A 728 -8.37 6.19 -17.71
N ASN A 729 -9.10 5.09 -17.49
CA ASN A 729 -10.55 5.05 -17.62
C ASN A 729 -11.20 5.09 -16.24
N TYR A 730 -11.89 6.19 -15.94
CA TYR A 730 -12.75 6.31 -14.77
C TYR A 730 -14.18 5.84 -15.07
N ALA A 731 -14.72 6.14 -16.26
CA ALA A 731 -16.14 5.92 -16.52
C ALA A 731 -16.54 4.46 -16.80
N SER A 732 -17.82 4.16 -16.57
CA SER A 732 -18.44 2.89 -16.91
C SER A 732 -18.34 2.58 -18.41
N VAL A 733 -17.98 1.34 -18.76
CA VAL A 733 -17.93 0.85 -20.14
C VAL A 733 -18.87 -0.36 -20.28
N THR A 734 -19.89 -0.24 -21.14
CA THR A 734 -20.93 -1.27 -21.28
C THR A 734 -21.06 -1.73 -22.74
N ALA A 735 -20.87 -3.03 -22.98
CA ALA A 735 -21.04 -3.64 -24.29
C ALA A 735 -22.36 -4.44 -24.39
N GLY A 736 -23.12 -4.22 -25.46
CA GLY A 736 -24.32 -5.00 -25.77
C GLY A 736 -24.04 -6.44 -26.23
N ALA A 737 -22.79 -6.73 -26.60
CA ALA A 737 -22.28 -8.05 -26.95
C ALA A 737 -20.80 -8.18 -26.54
N THR A 738 -20.00 -8.98 -27.24
CA THR A 738 -18.73 -9.54 -26.77
C THR A 738 -17.76 -8.56 -26.09
N TYR A 739 -16.98 -7.80 -26.86
CA TYR A 739 -15.70 -7.30 -26.36
C TYR A 739 -15.85 -5.95 -25.65
N CYS A 740 -15.58 -5.95 -24.34
CA CYS A 740 -15.69 -4.79 -23.47
C CYS A 740 -14.39 -4.61 -22.66
N GLY A 741 -13.71 -3.48 -22.83
CA GLY A 741 -12.45 -3.18 -22.15
C GLY A 741 -12.43 -1.80 -21.53
N GLY A 742 -11.81 -1.62 -20.36
CA GLY A 742 -11.64 -0.29 -19.77
C GLY A 742 -10.75 0.62 -20.62
N ILE A 743 -9.79 0.07 -21.36
CA ILE A 743 -8.92 0.84 -22.27
C ILE A 743 -9.25 0.52 -23.73
N VAL A 744 -9.12 -0.75 -24.16
CA VAL A 744 -9.41 -1.17 -25.55
C VAL A 744 -10.50 -2.23 -25.59
N GLY A 745 -11.53 -2.05 -26.41
CA GLY A 745 -12.53 -3.10 -26.60
C GLY A 745 -11.90 -4.37 -27.19
N TYR A 746 -11.27 -4.25 -28.36
CA TYR A 746 -10.69 -5.39 -29.07
C TYR A 746 -9.45 -5.07 -29.91
N THR A 747 -8.49 -5.99 -29.98
CA THR A 747 -7.36 -5.94 -30.92
C THR A 747 -7.18 -7.23 -31.73
N SER A 748 -6.54 -7.13 -32.90
CA SER A 748 -6.08 -8.28 -33.67
C SER A 748 -4.67 -8.09 -34.25
N ASN A 749 -3.86 -7.26 -33.60
CA ASN A 749 -2.50 -6.92 -34.00
C ASN A 749 -1.71 -6.36 -32.80
N THR A 750 -0.38 -6.35 -32.89
CA THR A 750 0.55 -5.98 -31.82
C THR A 750 0.26 -4.58 -31.27
N LEU A 751 -0.12 -4.49 -29.99
CA LEU A 751 -0.22 -3.22 -29.27
C LEU A 751 0.76 -3.19 -28.11
N GLU A 752 1.29 -2.02 -27.81
CA GLU A 752 1.93 -1.72 -26.53
C GLU A 752 0.92 -1.01 -25.63
N ILE A 753 0.50 -1.64 -24.53
CA ILE A 753 -0.39 -1.05 -23.53
C ILE A 753 0.37 -0.96 -22.20
N ILE A 754 0.77 0.25 -21.82
CA ILE A 754 1.74 0.47 -20.74
C ILE A 754 1.21 1.52 -19.76
N GLY A 755 1.31 1.27 -18.45
CA GLY A 755 0.94 2.24 -17.41
C GLY A 755 -0.55 2.59 -17.37
N CYS A 756 -1.42 1.77 -18.00
CA CYS A 756 -2.83 2.11 -18.17
C CYS A 756 -3.68 1.59 -17.00
N VAL A 757 -4.68 2.37 -16.59
CA VAL A 757 -5.45 2.13 -15.37
C VAL A 757 -6.96 2.17 -15.64
N ASN A 758 -7.71 1.24 -15.06
CA ASN A 758 -9.16 1.26 -15.09
C ASN A 758 -9.77 1.31 -13.69
N TYR A 759 -10.54 2.35 -13.40
CA TYR A 759 -11.39 2.50 -12.22
C TYR A 759 -12.88 2.28 -12.53
N GLY A 760 -13.27 2.35 -13.81
CA GLY A 760 -14.66 2.23 -14.23
C GLY A 760 -15.17 0.80 -14.26
N THR A 761 -16.45 0.60 -13.91
CA THR A 761 -17.12 -0.70 -14.06
C THR A 761 -17.18 -1.10 -15.53
N ILE A 762 -16.70 -2.30 -15.86
CA ILE A 762 -16.74 -2.90 -17.19
C ILE A 762 -17.88 -3.92 -17.21
N THR A 763 -18.74 -3.88 -18.22
CA THR A 763 -19.92 -4.77 -18.28
C THR A 763 -20.20 -5.28 -19.68
N THR A 764 -20.35 -6.60 -19.82
CA THR A 764 -20.92 -7.26 -21.00
C THR A 764 -21.88 -8.36 -20.60
N ALA A 765 -22.95 -8.55 -21.38
CA ALA A 765 -23.84 -9.71 -21.27
C ALA A 765 -23.34 -10.93 -22.11
N ALA A 766 -22.10 -10.90 -22.58
CA ALA A 766 -21.51 -11.90 -23.47
C ALA A 766 -20.05 -12.21 -23.08
N ASN A 767 -19.21 -12.51 -24.08
CA ASN A 767 -17.87 -13.05 -23.88
C ASN A 767 -16.78 -12.00 -24.13
N GLY A 768 -15.77 -11.90 -23.27
CA GLY A 768 -14.61 -11.00 -23.48
C GLY A 768 -14.74 -9.67 -22.74
N ALA A 769 -14.80 -9.72 -21.41
CA ALA A 769 -14.73 -8.54 -20.55
C ALA A 769 -13.35 -8.45 -19.91
N GLY A 770 -12.68 -7.31 -20.03
CA GLY A 770 -11.37 -7.07 -19.42
C GLY A 770 -11.31 -5.70 -18.75
N GLY A 771 -10.69 -5.59 -17.58
CA GLY A 771 -10.44 -4.27 -16.97
C GLY A 771 -9.60 -3.36 -17.88
N ILE A 772 -8.67 -3.92 -18.67
CA ILE A 772 -7.88 -3.16 -19.64
C ILE A 772 -8.31 -3.48 -21.08
N VAL A 773 -8.38 -4.76 -21.47
CA VAL A 773 -8.77 -5.18 -22.84
C VAL A 773 -9.82 -6.29 -22.88
N GLY A 774 -10.92 -6.06 -23.59
CA GLY A 774 -12.01 -7.04 -23.72
C GLY A 774 -11.57 -8.34 -24.40
N GLY A 775 -10.83 -8.23 -25.52
CA GLY A 775 -10.12 -9.40 -26.04
C GLY A 775 -9.31 -9.20 -27.31
N GLU A 776 -8.62 -10.27 -27.66
CA GLU A 776 -7.71 -10.38 -28.79
C GLU A 776 -8.13 -11.47 -29.77
N ALA A 777 -7.74 -11.32 -31.03
CA ALA A 777 -7.77 -12.41 -32.00
C ALA A 777 -6.38 -12.91 -32.38
N LYS A 778 -6.37 -13.99 -33.18
CA LYS A 778 -5.19 -14.59 -33.77
C LYS A 778 -4.28 -13.54 -34.42
N ASN A 779 -2.99 -13.59 -34.08
CA ASN A 779 -1.94 -12.60 -34.38
C ASN A 779 -1.99 -11.32 -33.53
N GLY A 780 -2.69 -11.33 -32.38
CA GLY A 780 -2.80 -10.21 -31.45
C GLY A 780 -1.46 -9.71 -30.91
N GLY A 781 -0.56 -10.60 -30.50
CA GLY A 781 0.83 -10.29 -30.13
C GLY A 781 1.05 -9.09 -29.19
N ALA A 782 0.05 -8.72 -28.37
CA ALA A 782 0.08 -7.46 -27.64
C ALA A 782 0.81 -7.60 -26.29
N THR A 783 1.46 -6.52 -25.89
CA THR A 783 2.21 -6.40 -24.66
C THR A 783 1.47 -5.52 -23.66
N TYR A 784 1.43 -5.97 -22.42
CA TYR A 784 0.74 -5.32 -21.32
C TYR A 784 1.72 -5.19 -20.16
N THR A 785 2.07 -3.95 -19.80
CA THR A 785 3.09 -3.68 -18.77
C THR A 785 2.60 -2.64 -17.79
N ASN A 786 2.75 -2.88 -16.48
CA ASN A 786 2.38 -1.92 -15.43
C ASN A 786 0.92 -1.43 -15.57
N CYS A 787 -0.01 -2.33 -15.89
CA CYS A 787 -1.43 -2.01 -16.06
C CYS A 787 -2.24 -2.45 -14.84
N TYR A 788 -3.24 -1.64 -14.46
CA TYR A 788 -3.95 -1.77 -13.19
C TYR A 788 -5.48 -1.73 -13.38
N ASN A 789 -6.19 -2.70 -12.83
CA ASN A 789 -7.65 -2.66 -12.77
C ASN A 789 -8.16 -2.58 -11.32
N TYR A 790 -8.88 -1.51 -11.02
CA TYR A 790 -9.63 -1.31 -9.77
C TYR A 790 -11.15 -1.42 -9.98
N GLY A 791 -11.64 -1.20 -11.20
CA GLY A 791 -13.06 -1.29 -11.53
C GLY A 791 -13.58 -2.73 -11.55
N THR A 792 -14.83 -2.93 -11.13
CA THR A 792 -15.49 -4.24 -11.22
C THR A 792 -15.63 -4.68 -12.68
N VAL A 793 -15.27 -5.92 -12.99
CA VAL A 793 -15.39 -6.51 -14.34
C VAL A 793 -16.51 -7.54 -14.34
N ILE A 794 -17.56 -7.24 -15.12
CA ILE A 794 -18.80 -8.02 -15.19
C ILE A 794 -18.94 -8.62 -16.59
N GLY A 795 -19.02 -9.95 -16.67
CA GLY A 795 -19.16 -10.66 -17.95
C GLY A 795 -19.87 -12.01 -17.83
N VAL A 796 -20.14 -12.66 -18.97
CA VAL A 796 -20.69 -14.02 -18.98
C VAL A 796 -19.59 -15.06 -19.14
N SER A 797 -18.62 -14.89 -20.05
CA SER A 797 -17.50 -15.82 -20.24
C SER A 797 -16.25 -15.08 -20.69
N LYS A 798 -15.05 -15.64 -20.45
CA LYS A 798 -13.77 -15.00 -20.79
C LYS A 798 -13.67 -13.61 -20.16
N VAL A 799 -13.66 -13.60 -18.83
CA VAL A 799 -13.73 -12.41 -17.99
C VAL A 799 -12.43 -12.31 -17.20
N GLY A 800 -11.69 -11.22 -17.35
CA GLY A 800 -10.40 -11.06 -16.68
C GLY A 800 -10.15 -9.67 -16.13
N GLY A 801 -9.36 -9.56 -15.07
CA GLY A 801 -9.04 -8.27 -14.46
C GLY A 801 -8.25 -7.37 -15.40
N ILE A 802 -7.37 -7.94 -16.23
CA ILE A 802 -6.63 -7.21 -17.26
C ILE A 802 -7.18 -7.52 -18.65
N ILE A 803 -7.26 -8.79 -19.04
CA ILE A 803 -7.67 -9.23 -20.39
C ILE A 803 -8.82 -10.24 -20.31
N GLY A 804 -9.92 -10.02 -21.04
CA GLY A 804 -11.01 -11.00 -21.10
C GLY A 804 -10.61 -12.28 -21.84
N SER A 805 -10.17 -12.16 -23.09
CA SER A 805 -9.70 -13.27 -23.92
C SER A 805 -8.41 -12.91 -24.65
N SER A 806 -7.31 -13.64 -24.44
CA SER A 806 -6.08 -13.48 -25.23
C SER A 806 -5.93 -14.56 -26.29
N TYR A 807 -5.14 -14.28 -27.34
CA TYR A 807 -4.72 -15.28 -28.31
C TYR A 807 -3.21 -15.54 -28.29
N THR A 808 -2.40 -14.49 -28.11
CA THR A 808 -0.95 -14.54 -27.89
C THR A 808 -0.54 -13.24 -27.18
N ALA A 809 -0.80 -13.14 -25.88
CA ALA A 809 -0.48 -11.95 -25.10
C ALA A 809 0.81 -12.13 -24.29
N THR A 810 1.56 -11.05 -24.11
CA THR A 810 2.63 -10.96 -23.10
C THR A 810 2.17 -9.98 -22.03
N VAL A 811 1.87 -10.48 -20.84
CA VAL A 811 1.41 -9.68 -19.70
C VAL A 811 2.48 -9.72 -18.62
N THR A 812 2.93 -8.55 -18.18
CA THR A 812 4.05 -8.41 -17.26
C THR A 812 3.75 -7.33 -16.23
N THR A 813 3.93 -7.62 -14.93
CA THR A 813 3.79 -6.62 -13.85
C THR A 813 2.43 -5.90 -13.88
N CYS A 814 1.35 -6.67 -14.03
CA CYS A 814 -0.02 -6.15 -14.08
C CYS A 814 -0.84 -6.61 -12.87
N TYR A 815 -1.76 -5.75 -12.42
CA TYR A 815 -2.42 -5.89 -11.12
C TYR A 815 -3.94 -5.76 -11.23
N ASN A 816 -4.68 -6.70 -10.63
CA ASN A 816 -6.12 -6.59 -10.49
C ASN A 816 -6.53 -6.47 -9.02
N TYR A 817 -7.21 -5.38 -8.69
CA TYR A 817 -7.90 -5.12 -7.42
C TYR A 817 -9.43 -5.19 -7.56
N GLY A 818 -9.96 -5.05 -8.79
CA GLY A 818 -11.39 -5.07 -9.06
C GLY A 818 -12.01 -6.47 -8.93
N LEU A 819 -13.24 -6.54 -8.41
CA LEU A 819 -14.05 -7.76 -8.39
C LEU A 819 -14.33 -8.26 -9.82
N ILE A 820 -14.16 -9.56 -10.05
CA ILE A 820 -14.48 -10.24 -11.31
C ILE A 820 -15.68 -11.16 -11.08
N THR A 821 -16.79 -10.89 -11.78
CA THR A 821 -18.07 -11.55 -11.49
C THR A 821 -19.01 -11.61 -12.70
N THR A 822 -20.12 -12.34 -12.55
CA THR A 822 -21.33 -12.22 -13.37
C THR A 822 -22.23 -11.10 -12.83
N ALA A 823 -23.17 -10.61 -13.64
CA ALA A 823 -24.10 -9.53 -13.24
C ALA A 823 -25.03 -9.93 -12.08
N ASP A 824 -25.23 -11.23 -11.88
CA ASP A 824 -25.94 -11.84 -10.78
C ASP A 824 -25.19 -13.13 -10.37
N SER A 825 -24.82 -13.27 -9.09
CA SER A 825 -24.12 -14.45 -8.57
C SER A 825 -25.04 -15.66 -8.40
N SER A 826 -26.37 -15.47 -8.43
CA SER A 826 -27.34 -16.58 -8.55
C SER A 826 -27.47 -17.09 -9.99
N SER A 827 -26.99 -16.33 -10.99
CA SER A 827 -27.00 -16.71 -12.40
C SER A 827 -25.76 -17.51 -12.84
N LEU A 828 -25.02 -18.12 -11.91
CA LEU A 828 -23.84 -18.94 -12.22
C LEU A 828 -24.27 -20.26 -12.88
N THR A 829 -23.95 -20.40 -14.17
CA THR A 829 -24.32 -21.52 -15.03
C THR A 829 -23.15 -22.02 -15.86
N LYS A 830 -23.30 -23.16 -16.54
CA LYS A 830 -22.23 -23.78 -17.37
C LYS A 830 -21.71 -22.91 -18.53
N SER A 831 -22.40 -21.85 -18.94
CA SER A 831 -21.85 -20.87 -19.89
C SER A 831 -20.85 -19.91 -19.24
N ASN A 832 -20.82 -19.82 -17.91
CA ASN A 832 -19.88 -19.02 -17.15
C ASN A 832 -18.56 -19.76 -16.99
N THR A 833 -17.66 -19.53 -17.96
CA THR A 833 -16.37 -20.20 -18.08
C THR A 833 -15.25 -19.24 -18.46
N GLY A 834 -14.07 -19.45 -17.88
CA GLY A 834 -12.85 -18.67 -18.13
C GLY A 834 -12.90 -17.34 -17.38
N PHE A 835 -12.79 -17.40 -16.05
CA PHE A 835 -12.73 -16.25 -15.16
C PHE A 835 -11.38 -16.24 -14.46
N GLY A 836 -10.59 -15.19 -14.65
CA GLY A 836 -9.20 -15.14 -14.17
C GLY A 836 -8.83 -13.77 -13.64
N GLY A 837 -8.15 -13.69 -12.49
CA GLY A 837 -7.72 -12.42 -11.91
C GLY A 837 -6.96 -11.50 -12.88
N ILE A 838 -6.16 -12.08 -13.79
CA ILE A 838 -5.42 -11.34 -14.83
C ILE A 838 -6.01 -11.59 -16.22
N ILE A 839 -6.12 -12.86 -16.66
CA ILE A 839 -6.68 -13.23 -17.96
C ILE A 839 -7.84 -14.21 -17.81
N GLY A 840 -9.01 -13.91 -18.39
CA GLY A 840 -10.15 -14.84 -18.36
C GLY A 840 -9.88 -16.13 -19.12
N TRP A 841 -9.37 -16.02 -20.36
CA TRP A 841 -9.09 -17.16 -21.23
C TRP A 841 -7.87 -16.90 -22.12
N THR A 842 -6.80 -17.70 -22.02
CA THR A 842 -5.72 -17.73 -23.02
C THR A 842 -6.00 -18.82 -24.07
N THR A 843 -5.75 -18.51 -25.34
CA THR A 843 -5.97 -19.51 -26.42
C THR A 843 -4.75 -20.39 -26.65
N THR A 844 -3.57 -19.78 -26.74
CA THR A 844 -2.27 -20.44 -26.92
C THR A 844 -1.14 -19.43 -26.65
N ASN A 845 0.11 -19.88 -26.52
CA ASN A 845 1.34 -19.08 -26.58
C ASN A 845 1.25 -17.68 -25.94
N SER A 846 0.62 -17.58 -24.77
CA SER A 846 0.53 -16.35 -23.98
C SER A 846 1.43 -16.50 -22.76
N SER A 847 2.14 -15.45 -22.38
CA SER A 847 2.99 -15.44 -21.18
C SER A 847 2.42 -14.46 -20.16
N ILE A 848 2.27 -14.91 -18.92
CA ILE A 848 1.83 -14.11 -17.78
C ILE A 848 2.95 -14.11 -16.76
N ASN A 849 3.56 -12.95 -16.51
CA ASN A 849 4.78 -12.80 -15.71
C ASN A 849 4.60 -11.74 -14.62
N SER A 850 5.05 -12.00 -13.39
CA SER A 850 5.06 -11.01 -12.30
C SER A 850 3.69 -10.32 -12.04
N CYS A 851 2.57 -11.00 -12.31
CA CYS A 851 1.23 -10.42 -12.21
C CYS A 851 0.53 -10.82 -10.91
N VAL A 852 -0.24 -9.90 -10.33
CA VAL A 852 -0.85 -10.10 -9.00
C VAL A 852 -2.35 -9.81 -9.00
N ASN A 853 -3.14 -10.71 -8.44
CA ASN A 853 -4.57 -10.53 -8.24
C ASN A 853 -4.93 -10.38 -6.75
N TYR A 854 -5.46 -9.22 -6.38
CA TYR A 854 -6.11 -8.94 -5.10
C TYR A 854 -7.64 -9.00 -5.17
N GLY A 855 -8.23 -8.86 -6.36
CA GLY A 855 -9.68 -8.87 -6.55
C GLY A 855 -10.31 -10.27 -6.41
N GLU A 856 -11.49 -10.35 -5.79
CA GLU A 856 -12.27 -11.60 -5.73
C GLU A 856 -12.70 -12.05 -7.14
N VAL A 857 -12.68 -13.36 -7.41
CA VAL A 857 -13.03 -13.97 -8.70
C VAL A 857 -14.14 -15.00 -8.52
N ASN A 858 -15.33 -14.68 -9.03
CA ASN A 858 -16.56 -15.44 -8.81
C ASN A 858 -17.16 -15.94 -10.13
N SER A 859 -17.26 -17.26 -10.31
CA SER A 859 -17.88 -17.86 -11.50
C SER A 859 -18.38 -19.30 -11.30
N TYR A 860 -18.87 -19.93 -12.37
CA TYR A 860 -19.33 -21.32 -12.33
C TYR A 860 -18.16 -22.31 -12.47
N THR A 861 -17.35 -22.21 -13.52
CA THR A 861 -16.23 -23.14 -13.81
C THR A 861 -15.07 -22.44 -14.53
N ASN A 862 -13.90 -23.09 -14.59
CA ASN A 862 -12.65 -22.52 -15.12
C ASN A 862 -12.32 -21.18 -14.44
N VAL A 863 -12.13 -21.23 -13.12
CA VAL A 863 -11.93 -20.06 -12.24
C VAL A 863 -10.53 -20.11 -11.62
N GLY A 864 -9.70 -19.09 -11.86
CA GLY A 864 -8.34 -19.03 -11.34
C GLY A 864 -7.93 -17.64 -10.87
N GLY A 865 -7.01 -17.56 -9.90
CA GLY A 865 -6.53 -16.27 -9.40
C GLY A 865 -5.67 -15.49 -10.39
N ILE A 866 -5.01 -16.16 -11.35
CA ILE A 866 -4.30 -15.48 -12.45
C ILE A 866 -5.03 -15.72 -13.77
N THR A 867 -5.34 -16.98 -14.11
CA THR A 867 -6.03 -17.31 -15.36
C THR A 867 -7.14 -18.34 -15.18
N GLY A 868 -8.30 -18.08 -15.79
CA GLY A 868 -9.43 -19.01 -15.76
C GLY A 868 -9.21 -20.24 -16.62
N TYR A 869 -8.64 -20.05 -17.81
CA TYR A 869 -8.28 -21.11 -18.76
C TYR A 869 -6.91 -20.82 -19.37
N LEU A 870 -5.94 -21.70 -19.15
CA LEU A 870 -4.60 -21.66 -19.74
C LEU A 870 -4.56 -22.58 -20.97
N GLY A 871 -4.64 -22.00 -22.16
CA GLY A 871 -4.57 -22.73 -23.44
C GLY A 871 -3.15 -23.17 -23.80
N ALA A 872 -3.04 -24.30 -24.50
CA ALA A 872 -1.77 -25.00 -24.76
C ALA A 872 -0.64 -24.10 -25.32
N GLY A 873 0.56 -24.25 -24.77
CA GLY A 873 1.73 -23.42 -25.07
C GLY A 873 1.76 -22.08 -24.33
N SER A 874 0.70 -21.74 -23.57
CA SER A 874 0.72 -20.58 -22.67
C SER A 874 1.36 -20.94 -21.33
N THR A 875 1.99 -19.95 -20.70
CA THR A 875 2.69 -20.08 -19.42
C THR A 875 2.22 -19.03 -18.41
N VAL A 876 2.30 -19.40 -17.13
CA VAL A 876 2.26 -18.50 -15.98
C VAL A 876 3.58 -18.71 -15.25
N SER A 877 4.26 -17.62 -14.87
CA SER A 877 5.51 -17.69 -14.10
C SER A 877 5.26 -17.92 -12.61
N ASP A 878 6.27 -18.46 -11.92
CA ASP A 878 6.22 -18.77 -10.49
C ASP A 878 6.11 -17.52 -9.58
N ASP A 879 6.39 -16.32 -10.11
CA ASP A 879 6.27 -15.04 -9.39
C ASP A 879 4.89 -14.36 -9.57
N CYS A 880 3.96 -14.99 -10.29
CA CYS A 880 2.56 -14.55 -10.29
C CYS A 880 1.84 -15.02 -9.01
N SER A 881 1.02 -14.16 -8.40
CA SER A 881 0.39 -14.45 -7.10
C SER A 881 -1.08 -14.04 -7.00
N ASN A 882 -1.84 -14.77 -6.20
CA ASN A 882 -3.25 -14.50 -5.91
C ASN A 882 -3.47 -14.29 -4.42
N HIS A 883 -4.04 -13.14 -4.07
CA HIS A 883 -4.55 -12.78 -2.75
C HIS A 883 -6.07 -12.61 -2.74
N GLY A 884 -6.71 -12.58 -3.92
CA GLY A 884 -8.15 -12.52 -4.07
C GLY A 884 -8.84 -13.84 -3.73
N LYS A 885 -10.02 -13.76 -3.11
CA LYS A 885 -10.86 -14.95 -2.88
C LYS A 885 -11.34 -15.54 -4.20
N ILE A 886 -11.30 -16.87 -4.34
CA ILE A 886 -11.78 -17.59 -5.52
C ILE A 886 -13.07 -18.35 -5.16
N THR A 887 -14.16 -18.11 -5.88
CA THR A 887 -15.42 -18.85 -5.72
C THR A 887 -15.82 -19.51 -7.04
N ALA A 888 -15.87 -20.84 -7.05
CA ALA A 888 -16.33 -21.65 -8.17
C ALA A 888 -17.50 -22.56 -7.75
N THR A 889 -18.50 -22.72 -8.63
CA THR A 889 -19.62 -23.65 -8.38
C THR A 889 -19.26 -25.10 -8.75
N ASP A 890 -18.45 -25.27 -9.80
CA ASP A 890 -17.88 -26.55 -10.22
C ASP A 890 -16.41 -26.63 -9.79
N THR A 891 -16.16 -27.28 -8.65
CA THR A 891 -14.85 -27.37 -8.00
C THR A 891 -13.82 -28.20 -8.78
N LYS A 892 -14.20 -28.80 -9.92
CA LYS A 892 -13.29 -29.60 -10.76
C LYS A 892 -12.37 -28.75 -11.65
N CYS A 893 -12.71 -27.48 -11.84
CA CYS A 893 -11.95 -26.55 -12.67
C CYS A 893 -11.80 -25.20 -11.95
N SER A 894 -11.34 -25.28 -10.71
CA SER A 894 -11.00 -24.15 -9.85
C SER A 894 -9.63 -24.36 -9.24
N GLY A 895 -8.76 -23.36 -9.32
CA GLY A 895 -7.42 -23.40 -8.73
C GLY A 895 -6.95 -22.02 -8.30
N GLU A 896 -5.98 -21.99 -7.40
CA GLU A 896 -5.48 -20.74 -6.81
C GLU A 896 -4.86 -19.81 -7.86
N ILE A 897 -4.10 -20.36 -8.82
CA ILE A 897 -3.45 -19.60 -9.90
C ILE A 897 -4.14 -19.87 -11.26
N ILE A 898 -4.37 -21.14 -11.61
CA ILE A 898 -4.95 -21.57 -12.88
C ILE A 898 -6.25 -22.34 -12.63
N GLY A 899 -7.36 -21.96 -13.29
CA GLY A 899 -8.65 -22.65 -13.17
C GLY A 899 -8.73 -23.95 -13.98
N TYR A 900 -8.22 -23.94 -15.21
CA TYR A 900 -8.06 -25.13 -16.07
C TYR A 900 -6.79 -24.97 -16.90
N ASP A 901 -5.95 -26.02 -16.95
CA ASP A 901 -4.71 -26.05 -17.70
C ASP A 901 -4.76 -27.06 -18.85
N ALA A 902 -4.72 -26.55 -20.09
CA ALA A 902 -4.71 -27.37 -21.30
C ALA A 902 -3.33 -27.93 -21.66
N ASN A 903 -2.26 -27.56 -20.96
CA ASN A 903 -0.93 -28.16 -21.15
C ASN A 903 -0.82 -29.57 -20.52
N ASN A 904 -1.68 -29.87 -19.54
CA ASN A 904 -1.66 -31.08 -18.71
C ASN A 904 -2.93 -31.96 -18.89
N ALA A 905 -3.66 -31.77 -20.00
CA ALA A 905 -4.98 -32.35 -20.26
C ALA A 905 -4.99 -33.57 -21.20
#